data_AF-A0A7V7EB88-F1
#
_entry.id   AF-A0A7V7EB88-F1
#
_cell.length_a   1.000
_cell.length_b   1.000
_cell.length_c   1.000
_cell.angle_alpha   90.00
_cell.angle_beta   90.00
_cell.angle_gamma   90.00
#
_symmetry.space_group_name_H-M   'P 1'
#
loop_
_entity.id
_entity.type
_entity.pdbx_description
1 polymer ?
#
loop_
_entity_poly.entity_id
_entity_poly.type
_entity_poly.pdbx_seq_one_letter_code
_entity_poly.pdbx_strand_id
1 'polypeptide(L)'
;MQNRQARHRTARLPGMAVAAALPVVLTLAASAQTKITETRYGGPAEVTYDLGFVNNVRKHPDGGVAIFDMVLIENDAPGSGRSEKGVWTDVVWGPHRARKILHLDDPRAHKAFLVVYTWHKKPPPCPLSFAVNGHHGEVVMENHEFCRWAEFPAAALRKGENVIDLSCPEAKSEEEGWELYLARADEFADGGGAPAAVGRTSFKSTDAGVSWKRSPFGPTGDTQAEYSVRLSLDRYRREGTLTTPVIDLWRGDAADFIVPLRRVVNVVFEAQADVPEGATVAYFVRGGTSTDPCEDDWEPYDVIGGGPGLNVQLDGEVFNRRYAQFKAVLSTTNPLVSPIIKTMQVTAEVEDQTPALSNVYVIRCENPVIRHPSVPWEWESWDRPEFNALRQRENLDEVTAGARTEFEAQLRLMDHATKRWWGGDPLPEYPGWDALSILDRIDKAGSGGMCIQANNFLAGMCMAYGWQARLVNIVAHETCEVWNDDYGKWIYLDGYHVNHYVYDVETGEPLSVLDMHQRLLDLLYPDRPIDWMKDEFGAVPEDVQLPVGLGVPGPRRALHGGFELAAFARMLPRNNWYEKPFPLPLTHGCTWWPWDGYINWYDDRTPPKRQYSRHTDRPQDMWPELNRVHVDATSAWGTDRLFLRFDTYTPNFSHYEVNVDEQGWKTTDSRWCWLLHPGKNVLEVRAVNKLGAAGKPTVVCINQAPP
;
A
#
# COMPACT_ATOMS: atom_id res chain seq x y z
N MET A 1 -88.25 11.98 -11.32
CA MET A 1 -86.87 12.48 -11.59
C MET A 1 -86.62 12.40 -13.10
N GLN A 2 -85.91 13.38 -13.63
CA GLN A 2 -86.00 13.89 -15.01
C GLN A 2 -85.51 12.93 -16.13
N ASN A 3 -86.32 12.83 -17.20
CA ASN A 3 -86.01 12.90 -18.65
C ASN A 3 -84.52 12.89 -19.09
N ARG A 4 -84.05 12.24 -20.18
CA ARG A 4 -84.58 12.19 -21.57
C ARG A 4 -83.69 11.31 -22.50
N GLN A 5 -84.33 10.62 -23.47
CA GLN A 5 -83.98 10.39 -24.91
C GLN A 5 -82.53 9.96 -25.33
N ALA A 6 -82.30 8.77 -25.88
CA ALA A 6 -82.57 8.26 -27.25
C ALA A 6 -81.63 8.75 -28.38
N ARG A 7 -80.91 7.83 -29.07
CA ARG A 7 -80.96 7.60 -30.54
C ARG A 7 -79.92 6.61 -31.11
N HIS A 8 -80.46 5.69 -31.92
CA HIS A 8 -79.95 4.88 -33.05
C HIS A 8 -78.57 5.16 -33.68
N ARG A 9 -77.85 4.11 -34.12
CA ARG A 9 -77.95 3.55 -35.50
C ARG A 9 -77.12 2.28 -35.72
N THR A 10 -77.67 1.40 -36.53
CA THR A 10 -77.16 0.13 -37.06
C THR A 10 -76.41 0.32 -38.39
N ALA A 11 -75.52 -0.65 -38.70
CA ALA A 11 -75.40 -1.39 -39.97
C ALA A 11 -74.07 -1.29 -40.77
N ARG A 12 -73.43 -2.49 -40.83
CA ARG A 12 -72.85 -3.23 -41.98
C ARG A 12 -71.81 -2.58 -42.93
N LEU A 13 -70.64 -3.28 -42.93
CA LEU A 13 -69.68 -3.59 -44.03
C LEU A 13 -70.31 -3.73 -45.45
N PRO A 14 -69.56 -3.74 -46.58
CA PRO A 14 -68.13 -4.13 -46.76
C PRO A 14 -67.32 -3.31 -47.80
N GLY A 15 -66.02 -3.61 -47.93
CA GLY A 15 -65.19 -3.15 -49.06
C GLY A 15 -63.75 -3.70 -49.03
N MET A 16 -63.48 -4.67 -49.90
CA MET A 16 -62.15 -5.19 -50.24
C MET A 16 -61.21 -4.08 -50.75
N ALA A 17 -59.96 -4.07 -50.29
CA ALA A 17 -58.86 -3.35 -50.91
C ALA A 17 -57.64 -4.27 -51.07
N VAL A 18 -57.16 -4.33 -52.31
CA VAL A 18 -55.98 -5.06 -52.77
C VAL A 18 -54.72 -4.34 -52.27
N ALA A 19 -53.85 -5.04 -51.53
CA ALA A 19 -52.54 -4.53 -51.13
C ALA A 19 -51.45 -5.08 -52.06
N ALA A 20 -50.73 -4.18 -52.71
CA ALA A 20 -49.58 -4.47 -53.56
C ALA A 20 -48.40 -5.00 -52.73
N ALA A 21 -47.83 -6.13 -53.15
CA ALA A 21 -46.59 -6.66 -52.60
C ALA A 21 -45.39 -5.92 -53.21
N LEU A 22 -44.66 -5.15 -52.40
CA LEU A 22 -43.29 -4.72 -52.71
C LEU A 22 -42.35 -5.91 -52.47
N PRO A 23 -41.39 -6.21 -53.36
CA PRO A 23 -40.34 -7.16 -53.05
C PRO A 23 -39.34 -6.48 -52.09
N VAL A 24 -39.30 -6.96 -50.86
CA VAL A 24 -38.18 -6.72 -49.95
C VAL A 24 -36.97 -7.43 -50.56
N VAL A 25 -36.11 -6.66 -51.23
CA VAL A 25 -34.76 -7.10 -51.56
C VAL A 25 -34.01 -7.18 -50.23
N LEU A 26 -34.00 -8.36 -49.62
CA LEU A 26 -32.99 -8.74 -48.66
C LEU A 26 -31.66 -8.73 -49.40
N THR A 27 -30.97 -7.59 -49.35
CA THR A 27 -29.52 -7.57 -49.55
C THR A 27 -28.94 -8.46 -48.46
N LEU A 28 -28.61 -9.69 -48.83
CA LEU A 28 -27.68 -10.53 -48.09
C LEU A 28 -26.45 -9.66 -47.85
N ALA A 29 -26.31 -9.17 -46.62
CA ALA A 29 -25.04 -8.62 -46.15
C ALA A 29 -24.01 -9.71 -46.43
N ALA A 30 -23.04 -9.39 -47.29
CA ALA A 30 -21.89 -10.24 -47.48
C ALA A 30 -21.35 -10.57 -46.09
N SER A 31 -21.27 -11.86 -45.76
CA SER A 31 -20.64 -12.31 -44.52
C SER A 31 -19.22 -11.76 -44.53
N ALA A 32 -18.99 -10.67 -43.79
CA ALA A 32 -17.65 -10.24 -43.47
C ALA A 32 -16.98 -11.47 -42.85
N GLN A 33 -15.85 -11.90 -43.44
CA GLN A 33 -15.07 -12.98 -42.86
C GLN A 33 -14.80 -12.62 -41.40
N THR A 34 -15.38 -13.37 -40.48
CA THR A 34 -15.18 -13.17 -39.06
C THR A 34 -13.73 -13.49 -38.76
N LYS A 35 -12.96 -12.44 -38.43
CA LYS A 35 -11.55 -12.58 -38.11
C LYS A 35 -11.46 -13.04 -36.66
N ILE A 36 -11.05 -14.29 -36.47
CA ILE A 36 -10.63 -14.79 -35.15
C ILE A 36 -9.21 -14.27 -34.92
N THR A 37 -9.01 -13.61 -33.79
CA THR A 37 -7.72 -13.11 -33.33
C THR A 37 -7.43 -13.75 -31.99
N GLU A 38 -6.17 -14.08 -31.74
CA GLU A 38 -5.71 -14.53 -30.42
C GLU A 38 -5.21 -13.32 -29.63
N THR A 39 -5.62 -13.20 -28.36
CA THR A 39 -5.07 -12.25 -27.38
C THR A 39 -4.40 -13.02 -26.26
N ARG A 40 -3.37 -12.44 -25.66
CA ARG A 40 -2.60 -13.08 -24.59
C ARG A 40 -2.36 -12.11 -23.46
N TYR A 41 -2.36 -12.60 -22.23
CA TYR A 41 -1.88 -11.88 -21.05
C TYR A 41 -0.99 -12.80 -20.23
N GLY A 42 0.05 -12.25 -19.58
CA GLY A 42 0.90 -12.96 -18.65
C GLY A 42 2.16 -13.56 -19.28
N GLY A 43 2.60 -14.69 -18.76
CA GLY A 43 3.91 -15.27 -19.05
C GLY A 43 4.63 -15.62 -17.73
N PRO A 44 5.85 -15.10 -17.47
CA PRO A 44 6.50 -15.26 -16.18
C PRO A 44 5.61 -14.79 -15.02
N ALA A 45 5.60 -15.54 -13.91
CA ALA A 45 4.77 -15.23 -12.75
C ALA A 45 5.09 -13.86 -12.13
N GLU A 46 6.31 -13.36 -12.33
CA GLU A 46 6.77 -12.04 -11.90
C GLU A 46 5.98 -10.92 -12.55
N VAL A 47 5.48 -11.10 -13.78
CA VAL A 47 4.59 -10.12 -14.42
C VAL A 47 3.29 -9.99 -13.62
N THR A 48 2.75 -11.12 -13.16
CA THR A 48 1.57 -11.15 -12.29
C THR A 48 1.89 -10.55 -10.91
N TYR A 49 3.09 -10.79 -10.39
CA TYR A 49 3.56 -10.20 -9.13
C TYR A 49 3.67 -8.68 -9.23
N ASP A 50 4.17 -8.15 -10.34
CA ASP A 50 4.43 -6.72 -10.50
C ASP A 50 3.17 -5.91 -10.83
N LEU A 51 2.18 -6.53 -11.49
CA LEU A 51 0.99 -5.83 -12.00
C LEU A 51 -0.31 -6.21 -11.28
N GLY A 52 -0.36 -7.38 -10.66
CA GLY A 52 -1.57 -7.94 -10.07
C GLY A 52 -1.69 -7.69 -8.57
N PHE A 53 -2.31 -8.62 -7.84
CA PHE A 53 -2.51 -8.56 -6.39
C PHE A 53 -1.77 -9.70 -5.70
N VAL A 54 -1.10 -9.40 -4.60
CA VAL A 54 -0.32 -10.37 -3.82
C VAL A 54 -0.67 -10.34 -2.34
N ASN A 55 -0.56 -11.49 -1.69
CA ASN A 55 -0.57 -11.58 -0.23
C ASN A 55 0.39 -12.67 0.21
N ASN A 56 1.30 -12.38 1.15
CA ASN A 56 2.27 -13.34 1.68
C ASN A 56 3.07 -14.11 0.61
N VAL A 57 3.39 -13.48 -0.52
CA VAL A 57 4.29 -14.02 -1.55
C VAL A 57 5.41 -13.04 -1.85
N ARG A 58 6.49 -13.52 -2.46
CA ARG A 58 7.62 -12.72 -2.94
C ARG A 58 8.21 -13.32 -4.22
N LYS A 59 8.99 -12.53 -4.96
CA LYS A 59 9.83 -13.06 -6.03
C LYS A 59 10.86 -14.04 -5.47
N HIS A 60 11.06 -15.15 -6.17
CA HIS A 60 12.03 -16.17 -5.83
C HIS A 60 13.37 -15.86 -6.53
N PRO A 61 14.55 -16.03 -5.86
CA PRO A 61 15.85 -15.73 -6.47
C PRO A 61 16.14 -16.47 -7.78
N ASP A 62 15.67 -17.73 -7.88
CA ASP A 62 15.80 -18.56 -9.10
C ASP A 62 14.65 -18.34 -10.11
N GLY A 63 13.96 -17.20 -10.05
CA GLY A 63 12.79 -16.87 -10.85
C GLY A 63 11.49 -17.53 -10.36
N GLY A 64 10.38 -16.89 -10.70
CA GLY A 64 9.02 -17.22 -10.24
C GLY A 64 8.64 -16.52 -8.93
N VAL A 65 7.50 -16.93 -8.38
CA VAL A 65 6.91 -16.37 -7.16
C VAL A 65 6.66 -17.48 -6.15
N ALA A 66 7.15 -17.28 -4.93
CA ALA A 66 7.02 -18.22 -3.82
C ALA A 66 6.31 -17.56 -2.63
N ILE A 67 5.95 -18.36 -1.63
CA ILE A 67 5.45 -17.83 -0.35
C ILE A 67 6.53 -16.97 0.32
N PHE A 68 6.14 -15.93 1.06
CA PHE A 68 7.08 -15.11 1.82
C PHE A 68 7.82 -15.95 2.88
N ASP A 69 9.13 -15.75 2.98
CA ASP A 69 10.09 -16.66 3.64
C ASP A 69 10.65 -16.13 4.96
N MET A 70 9.93 -15.20 5.60
CA MET A 70 10.24 -14.73 6.96
C MET A 70 8.99 -14.71 7.84
N VAL A 71 9.13 -15.25 9.04
CA VAL A 71 8.10 -15.31 10.07
C VAL A 71 8.62 -14.68 11.37
N LEU A 72 7.91 -13.65 11.85
CA LEU A 72 8.13 -13.06 13.16
C LEU A 72 7.22 -13.72 14.20
N ILE A 73 7.77 -14.04 15.38
CA ILE A 73 7.06 -14.62 16.51
C ILE A 73 7.17 -13.64 17.68
N GLU A 74 6.04 -13.05 18.06
CA GLU A 74 5.95 -11.99 19.06
C GLU A 74 4.58 -11.99 19.77
N ASN A 75 4.49 -11.26 20.88
CA ASN A 75 3.25 -11.03 21.63
C ASN A 75 3.32 -9.72 22.45
N ASP A 76 4.07 -8.74 21.95
CA ASP A 76 4.44 -7.51 22.66
C ASP A 76 4.06 -6.23 21.88
N ALA A 77 3.93 -6.29 20.56
CA ALA A 77 3.88 -5.11 19.70
C ALA A 77 2.84 -4.05 20.11
N PRO A 78 1.57 -4.40 20.46
CA PRO A 78 0.55 -3.40 20.77
C PRO A 78 0.87 -2.50 21.96
N GLY A 79 1.53 -3.03 22.99
CA GLY A 79 1.81 -2.28 24.23
C GLY A 79 3.25 -1.80 24.36
N SER A 80 4.12 -2.09 23.37
CA SER A 80 5.53 -1.75 23.42
C SER A 80 5.77 -0.29 23.04
N GLY A 81 6.53 0.44 23.84
CA GLY A 81 6.86 1.85 23.63
C GLY A 81 7.05 2.58 24.95
N ARG A 82 7.26 3.91 24.91
CA ARG A 82 7.35 4.73 26.13
C ARG A 82 5.96 4.94 26.69
N SER A 83 5.74 4.68 27.98
CA SER A 83 4.42 4.84 28.59
C SER A 83 4.42 5.95 29.63
N GLU A 84 3.36 6.76 29.63
CA GLU A 84 3.09 7.75 30.68
C GLU A 84 2.48 7.11 31.94
N LYS A 85 2.02 5.85 31.83
CA LYS A 85 1.35 5.10 32.91
C LYS A 85 2.35 4.45 33.88
N GLY A 86 3.65 4.71 33.72
CA GLY A 86 4.71 4.28 34.63
C GLY A 86 5.84 3.52 33.96
N VAL A 87 6.29 2.42 34.58
CA VAL A 87 7.44 1.63 34.12
C VAL A 87 7.16 1.06 32.72
N TRP A 88 8.08 1.32 31.79
CA TRP A 88 8.02 0.87 30.39
C TRP A 88 9.35 0.26 29.89
N THR A 89 10.37 0.24 30.75
CA THR A 89 11.63 -0.46 30.53
C THR A 89 12.02 -1.28 31.76
N ASP A 90 12.95 -2.21 31.57
CA ASP A 90 13.57 -2.95 32.65
C ASP A 90 15.04 -3.29 32.32
N VAL A 91 15.93 -3.24 33.32
CA VAL A 91 17.37 -3.34 33.10
C VAL A 91 17.92 -4.72 33.48
N VAL A 92 18.71 -5.29 32.58
CA VAL A 92 19.46 -6.53 32.73
C VAL A 92 20.94 -6.21 32.98
N TRP A 93 21.45 -6.53 34.18
CA TRP A 93 22.83 -6.27 34.60
C TRP A 93 23.21 -7.15 35.80
N GLY A 94 24.49 -7.53 35.92
CA GLY A 94 25.01 -8.33 37.03
C GLY A 94 24.15 -9.57 37.33
N PRO A 95 23.52 -9.65 38.53
CA PRO A 95 22.64 -10.77 38.89
C PRO A 95 21.22 -10.68 38.31
N HIS A 96 20.82 -9.54 37.74
CA HIS A 96 19.49 -9.33 37.17
C HIS A 96 19.38 -9.94 35.78
N ARG A 97 18.37 -10.78 35.57
CA ARG A 97 18.13 -11.48 34.30
C ARG A 97 16.69 -11.33 33.85
N ALA A 98 16.48 -11.30 32.54
CA ALA A 98 15.16 -11.35 31.92
C ALA A 98 14.94 -12.73 31.29
N ARG A 99 13.70 -13.20 31.29
CA ARG A 99 13.29 -14.42 30.60
C ARG A 99 12.02 -14.16 29.82
N LYS A 100 12.03 -14.57 28.56
CA LYS A 100 10.88 -14.59 27.65
C LYS A 100 10.58 -16.03 27.26
N ILE A 101 9.31 -16.37 27.14
CA ILE A 101 8.87 -17.67 26.62
C ILE A 101 8.02 -17.44 25.38
N LEU A 102 8.42 -18.01 24.24
CA LEU A 102 7.67 -17.90 22.99
C LEU A 102 7.24 -19.29 22.49
N HIS A 103 5.98 -19.42 22.06
CA HIS A 103 5.43 -20.68 21.60
C HIS A 103 5.65 -20.87 20.09
N LEU A 104 6.09 -22.06 19.69
CA LEU A 104 6.21 -22.46 18.30
C LEU A 104 5.41 -23.75 18.03
N ASP A 105 4.43 -23.67 17.13
CA ASP A 105 3.71 -24.86 16.63
C ASP A 105 4.64 -25.83 15.89
N ASP A 106 5.65 -25.25 15.23
CA ASP A 106 6.66 -25.92 14.43
C ASP A 106 8.00 -25.22 14.67
N PRO A 107 9.07 -25.92 15.11
CA PRO A 107 10.38 -25.30 15.35
C PRO A 107 11.26 -25.21 14.10
N ARG A 108 10.88 -25.83 12.98
CA ARG A 108 11.72 -25.88 11.78
C ARG A 108 11.87 -24.47 11.17
N ALA A 109 13.11 -24.11 10.87
CA ALA A 109 13.50 -22.90 10.14
C ALA A 109 14.87 -23.13 9.49
N HIS A 110 15.19 -22.38 8.43
CA HIS A 110 16.52 -22.37 7.83
C HIS A 110 17.51 -21.60 8.71
N LYS A 111 17.07 -20.47 9.25
CA LYS A 111 17.83 -19.65 10.22
C LYS A 111 16.89 -19.10 11.30
N ALA A 112 17.45 -18.79 12.45
CA ALA A 112 16.71 -18.23 13.57
C ALA A 112 17.49 -17.06 14.20
N PHE A 113 16.75 -16.02 14.56
CA PHE A 113 17.31 -14.79 15.10
C PHE A 113 16.56 -14.40 16.37
N LEU A 114 17.31 -14.05 17.41
CA LEU A 114 16.78 -13.35 18.56
C LEU A 114 16.68 -11.87 18.17
N VAL A 115 15.54 -11.24 18.42
CA VAL A 115 15.31 -9.81 18.20
C VAL A 115 14.99 -9.16 19.54
N VAL A 116 15.68 -8.08 19.88
CA VAL A 116 15.56 -7.38 21.17
C VAL A 116 15.39 -5.89 20.93
N TYR A 117 14.36 -5.30 21.54
CA TYR A 117 14.19 -3.86 21.60
C TYR A 117 14.79 -3.30 22.88
N THR A 118 15.62 -2.28 22.72
CA THR A 118 16.43 -1.73 23.78
C THR A 118 16.29 -0.21 23.86
N TRP A 119 16.52 0.35 25.04
CA TRP A 119 16.66 1.79 25.25
C TRP A 119 18.04 2.04 25.83
N HIS A 120 18.85 2.93 25.24
CA HIS A 120 20.09 3.34 25.90
C HIS A 120 20.38 4.81 25.63
N LYS A 121 20.92 5.50 26.64
CA LYS A 121 21.51 6.84 26.44
C LYS A 121 22.91 6.77 25.84
N LYS A 122 23.62 5.67 26.08
CA LYS A 122 24.96 5.37 25.57
C LYS A 122 25.05 3.87 25.30
N PRO A 123 25.83 3.44 24.30
CA PRO A 123 26.05 2.02 24.05
C PRO A 123 26.53 1.29 25.31
N PRO A 124 25.92 0.16 25.69
CA PRO A 124 26.39 -0.65 26.81
C PRO A 124 27.84 -1.13 26.58
N PRO A 125 28.72 -1.09 27.60
CA PRO A 125 30.13 -1.48 27.46
C PRO A 125 30.35 -2.99 27.37
N CYS A 126 29.35 -3.79 27.78
CA CYS A 126 29.39 -5.25 27.81
C CYS A 126 28.30 -5.83 26.89
N PRO A 127 28.54 -6.98 26.23
CA PRO A 127 27.54 -7.64 25.40
C PRO A 127 26.35 -8.13 26.24
N LEU A 128 25.17 -8.18 25.63
CA LEU A 128 24.02 -8.88 26.21
C LEU A 128 24.12 -10.36 25.87
N SER A 129 24.44 -11.19 26.85
CA SER A 129 24.41 -12.64 26.68
C SER A 129 22.95 -13.12 26.63
N PHE A 130 22.65 -14.07 25.74
CA PHE A 130 21.38 -14.75 25.70
C PHE A 130 21.53 -16.27 25.71
N ALA A 131 20.48 -16.97 26.13
CA ALA A 131 20.35 -18.41 25.98
C ALA A 131 18.96 -18.79 25.45
N VAL A 132 18.89 -19.43 24.28
CA VAL A 132 17.64 -19.99 23.73
C VAL A 132 17.65 -21.51 23.94
N ASN A 133 16.78 -22.01 24.82
CA ASN A 133 16.74 -23.42 25.22
C ASN A 133 18.12 -24.00 25.61
N GLY A 134 18.98 -23.19 26.24
CA GLY A 134 20.34 -23.56 26.64
C GLY A 134 21.42 -23.37 25.57
N HIS A 135 21.07 -22.95 24.35
CA HIS A 135 22.06 -22.49 23.37
C HIS A 135 22.43 -21.03 23.62
N HIS A 136 23.73 -20.75 23.77
CA HIS A 136 24.23 -19.44 24.17
C HIS A 136 24.68 -18.60 22.98
N GLY A 137 24.46 -17.29 23.06
CA GLY A 137 24.98 -16.30 22.12
C GLY A 137 25.04 -14.91 22.74
N GLU A 138 25.41 -13.92 21.95
CA GLU A 138 25.57 -12.54 22.40
C GLU A 138 24.93 -11.54 21.43
N VAL A 139 24.44 -10.44 21.97
CA VAL A 139 24.01 -9.26 21.23
C VAL A 139 24.96 -8.11 21.56
N VAL A 140 25.48 -7.48 20.51
CA VAL A 140 26.35 -6.30 20.58
C VAL A 140 25.68 -5.11 19.89
N MET A 141 26.07 -3.90 20.28
CA MET A 141 25.62 -2.64 19.66
C MET A 141 26.79 -2.01 18.90
N GLU A 142 26.73 -2.08 17.57
CA GLU A 142 27.78 -1.59 16.66
C GLU A 142 27.40 -0.30 15.91
N ASN A 143 26.11 0.07 15.91
CA ASN A 143 25.58 1.30 15.34
C ASN A 143 24.46 1.86 16.24
N HIS A 144 23.83 2.95 15.83
CA HIS A 144 22.77 3.62 16.60
C HIS A 144 21.37 2.98 16.54
N GLU A 145 21.22 1.78 15.95
CA GLU A 145 19.92 1.10 15.94
C GLU A 145 19.59 0.50 17.32
N PHE A 146 18.44 0.90 17.87
CA PHE A 146 17.96 0.46 19.19
C PHE A 146 17.28 -0.91 19.19
N CYS A 147 16.94 -1.42 18.00
CA CYS A 147 16.54 -2.81 17.83
C CYS A 147 17.76 -3.60 17.37
N ARG A 148 18.11 -4.65 18.09
CA ARG A 148 19.25 -5.52 17.77
C ARG A 148 18.79 -6.93 17.50
N TRP A 149 19.51 -7.64 16.64
CA TRP A 149 19.30 -9.07 16.45
C TRP A 149 20.59 -9.85 16.33
N ALA A 150 20.54 -11.11 16.75
CA ALA A 150 21.65 -12.05 16.65
C ALA A 150 21.15 -13.41 16.15
N GLU A 151 21.88 -13.98 15.20
CA GLU A 151 21.61 -15.33 14.69
C GLU A 151 21.98 -16.38 15.74
N PHE A 152 21.20 -17.46 15.80
CA PHE A 152 21.55 -18.67 16.55
C PHE A 152 21.08 -19.92 15.78
N PRO A 153 21.63 -21.11 16.06
CA PRO A 153 21.26 -22.33 15.36
C PRO A 153 19.76 -22.64 15.51
N ALA A 154 19.05 -22.76 14.39
CA ALA A 154 17.63 -23.12 14.38
C ALA A 154 17.33 -24.44 15.10
N ALA A 155 18.30 -25.36 15.16
CA ALA A 155 18.21 -26.63 15.91
C ALA A 155 18.06 -26.45 17.43
N ALA A 156 18.32 -25.26 17.97
CA ALA A 156 18.04 -24.93 19.37
C ALA A 156 16.53 -24.76 19.64
N LEU A 157 15.71 -24.52 18.61
CA LEU A 157 14.27 -24.38 18.74
C LEU A 157 13.60 -25.73 19.00
N ARG A 158 12.50 -25.72 19.75
CA ARG A 158 11.66 -26.89 20.01
C ARG A 158 10.19 -26.56 19.80
N LYS A 159 9.41 -27.59 19.47
CA LYS A 159 7.96 -27.48 19.41
C LYS A 159 7.42 -27.14 20.80
N GLY A 160 6.49 -26.20 20.88
CA GLY A 160 5.95 -25.69 22.14
C GLY A 160 6.73 -24.49 22.65
N GLU A 161 6.92 -24.42 23.97
CA GLU A 161 7.53 -23.28 24.65
C GLU A 161 9.05 -23.21 24.42
N ASN A 162 9.56 -22.10 23.90
CA ASN A 162 10.98 -21.81 23.76
C ASN A 162 11.38 -20.77 24.80
N VAL A 163 12.31 -21.13 25.68
CA VAL A 163 12.76 -20.28 26.78
C VAL A 163 13.97 -19.47 26.31
N ILE A 164 13.89 -18.16 26.47
CA ILE A 164 14.91 -17.19 26.08
C ILE A 164 15.32 -16.45 27.35
N ASP A 165 16.54 -16.69 27.83
CA ASP A 165 17.11 -15.99 28.97
C ASP A 165 18.08 -14.92 28.48
N LEU A 166 18.03 -13.74 29.07
CA LEU A 166 18.90 -12.59 28.78
C LEU A 166 19.64 -12.19 30.07
N SER A 167 20.95 -11.96 29.96
CA SER A 167 21.81 -11.61 31.08
C SER A 167 23.00 -10.77 30.65
N CYS A 168 23.49 -9.90 31.53
CA CYS A 168 24.74 -9.14 31.33
C CYS A 168 25.57 -9.22 32.61
N PRO A 169 26.20 -10.37 32.91
CA PRO A 169 26.86 -10.62 34.20
C PRO A 169 28.10 -9.75 34.42
N GLU A 170 28.70 -9.23 33.35
CA GLU A 170 29.90 -8.40 33.40
C GLU A 170 29.60 -6.93 33.78
N ALA A 171 28.37 -6.47 33.56
CA ALA A 171 27.92 -5.14 33.97
C ALA A 171 27.91 -5.03 35.50
N LYS A 172 28.70 -4.09 36.03
CA LYS A 172 28.90 -3.89 37.47
C LYS A 172 27.87 -2.96 38.10
N SER A 173 27.13 -2.22 37.27
CA SER A 173 26.04 -1.35 37.68
C SER A 173 24.90 -1.40 36.66
N GLU A 174 23.75 -0.83 37.04
CA GLU A 174 22.59 -0.72 36.17
C GLU A 174 22.88 0.12 34.92
N GLU A 175 23.72 1.16 35.04
CA GLU A 175 24.13 2.02 33.93
C GLU A 175 25.03 1.32 32.91
N GLU A 176 25.74 0.26 33.32
CA GLU A 176 26.52 -0.60 32.42
C GLU A 176 25.65 -1.72 31.79
N GLY A 177 24.39 -1.83 32.22
CA GLY A 177 23.44 -2.86 31.83
C GLY A 177 22.73 -2.61 30.51
N TRP A 178 21.85 -3.55 30.18
CA TRP A 178 20.96 -3.46 29.02
C TRP A 178 19.52 -3.16 29.45
N GLU A 179 19.03 -1.98 29.10
CA GLU A 179 17.65 -1.57 29.34
C GLU A 179 16.74 -2.03 28.19
N LEU A 180 15.80 -2.91 28.51
CA LEU A 180 14.89 -3.57 27.57
C LEU A 180 13.51 -2.93 27.60
N TYR A 181 12.84 -2.87 26.45
CA TYR A 181 11.46 -2.39 26.39
C TYR A 181 10.49 -3.38 27.07
N LEU A 182 9.46 -2.82 27.70
CA LEU A 182 8.32 -3.55 28.24
C LEU A 182 7.05 -3.15 27.49
N ALA A 183 6.32 -4.15 27.02
CA ALA A 183 4.98 -4.01 26.48
C ALA A 183 3.92 -4.14 27.56
N ARG A 184 3.35 -3.01 27.99
CA ARG A 184 2.41 -2.98 29.12
C ARG A 184 1.01 -3.39 28.73
N ALA A 185 0.36 -4.22 29.54
CA ALA A 185 -0.99 -4.72 29.30
C ALA A 185 -2.03 -3.59 29.17
N ASP A 186 -1.89 -2.53 29.95
CA ASP A 186 -2.80 -1.38 29.95
C ASP A 186 -2.62 -0.42 28.76
N GLU A 187 -1.71 -0.74 27.83
CA GLU A 187 -1.51 -0.05 26.55
C GLU A 187 -1.98 -0.88 25.34
N PHE A 188 -2.31 -2.17 25.53
CA PHE A 188 -2.58 -3.07 24.40
C PHE A 188 -3.81 -2.67 23.59
N ALA A 189 -4.88 -2.21 24.22
CA ALA A 189 -6.14 -1.92 23.53
C ALA A 189 -5.95 -0.84 22.46
N ASP A 190 -5.25 0.25 22.80
CA ASP A 190 -4.99 1.38 21.90
C ASP A 190 -4.03 0.99 20.77
N GLY A 191 -3.09 0.07 21.03
CA GLY A 191 -2.21 -0.52 20.02
C GLY A 191 -2.86 -1.62 19.15
N GLY A 192 -4.14 -1.94 19.36
CA GLY A 192 -4.90 -2.94 18.60
C GLY A 192 -4.76 -4.39 19.09
N GLY A 193 -4.29 -4.60 20.32
CA GLY A 193 -4.07 -5.91 20.92
C GLY A 193 -5.01 -6.22 22.10
N ALA A 194 -5.04 -7.50 22.51
CA ALA A 194 -5.81 -7.96 23.67
C ALA A 194 -4.91 -8.04 24.94
N PRO A 195 -5.29 -7.40 26.06
CA PRO A 195 -4.45 -7.33 27.26
C PRO A 195 -4.43 -8.63 28.09
N ALA A 196 -5.41 -9.52 27.90
CA ALA A 196 -5.70 -10.62 28.83
C ALA A 196 -4.54 -11.62 29.04
N ALA A 197 -3.70 -11.81 28.01
CA ALA A 197 -2.58 -12.76 28.03
C ALA A 197 -1.23 -12.12 28.37
N VAL A 198 -1.17 -10.79 28.46
CA VAL A 198 0.08 -10.04 28.65
C VAL A 198 0.67 -10.33 30.02
N GLY A 199 1.99 -10.45 30.10
CA GLY A 199 2.75 -10.79 31.30
C GLY A 199 2.77 -12.27 31.64
N ARG A 200 2.10 -13.15 30.88
CA ARG A 200 2.12 -14.59 31.14
C ARG A 200 3.43 -15.25 30.74
N THR A 201 4.19 -14.64 29.83
CA THR A 201 5.38 -15.24 29.24
C THR A 201 6.69 -14.53 29.55
N SER A 202 6.66 -13.55 30.47
CA SER A 202 7.84 -12.78 30.86
C SER A 202 8.14 -12.91 32.35
N PHE A 203 9.43 -13.10 32.68
CA PHE A 203 9.91 -13.35 34.03
C PHE A 203 11.21 -12.59 34.29
N LYS A 204 11.41 -12.14 35.53
CA LYS A 204 12.64 -11.48 36.00
C LYS A 204 13.29 -12.29 37.10
N SER A 205 14.61 -12.37 37.11
CA SER A 205 15.43 -12.85 38.22
C SER A 205 16.29 -11.72 38.77
N THR A 206 16.56 -11.74 40.07
CA THR A 206 17.45 -10.81 40.77
C THR A 206 18.57 -11.53 41.53
N ASP A 207 18.70 -12.85 41.35
CA ASP A 207 19.60 -13.74 42.07
C ASP A 207 20.38 -14.63 41.11
N ALA A 208 20.77 -14.07 39.96
CA ALA A 208 21.53 -14.74 38.92
C ALA A 208 20.83 -16.01 38.36
N GLY A 209 19.50 -15.97 38.26
CA GLY A 209 18.69 -17.03 37.64
C GLY A 209 18.33 -18.18 38.58
N VAL A 210 18.59 -18.07 39.89
CA VAL A 210 18.22 -19.07 40.90
C VAL A 210 16.71 -19.11 41.08
N SER A 211 16.05 -17.96 41.13
CA SER A 211 14.60 -17.83 41.18
C SER A 211 14.07 -16.87 40.11
N TRP A 212 12.83 -17.08 39.68
CA TRP A 212 12.17 -16.33 38.62
C TRP A 212 10.80 -15.84 39.10
N LYS A 213 10.60 -14.53 39.04
CA LYS A 213 9.32 -13.89 39.30
C LYS A 213 8.67 -13.54 37.97
N ARG A 214 7.47 -14.09 37.71
CA ARG A 214 6.65 -13.70 36.56
C ARG A 214 6.21 -12.24 36.71
N SER A 215 6.05 -11.55 35.58
CA SER A 215 5.31 -10.29 35.49
C SER A 215 4.02 -10.37 36.31
N PRO A 216 3.66 -9.33 37.09
CA PRO A 216 4.05 -7.92 36.96
C PRO A 216 5.46 -7.51 37.42
N PHE A 217 5.98 -6.45 36.81
CA PHE A 217 7.30 -5.84 37.00
C PHE A 217 7.24 -4.45 37.65
N GLY A 218 8.41 -3.82 37.74
CA GLY A 218 8.61 -2.49 38.33
C GLY A 218 8.83 -2.51 39.85
N PRO A 219 9.19 -1.36 40.44
CA PRO A 219 9.52 -1.26 41.87
C PRO A 219 8.38 -1.66 42.81
N THR A 220 7.13 -1.39 42.42
CA THR A 220 5.94 -1.78 43.19
C THR A 220 5.43 -3.18 42.85
N GLY A 221 5.85 -3.73 41.71
CA GLY A 221 5.40 -5.04 41.23
C GLY A 221 3.98 -5.04 40.69
N ASP A 222 3.50 -3.92 40.12
CA ASP A 222 2.13 -3.78 39.62
C ASP A 222 2.05 -3.66 38.08
N THR A 223 3.18 -3.50 37.40
CA THR A 223 3.19 -3.32 35.93
C THR A 223 3.12 -4.67 35.23
N GLN A 224 1.92 -5.11 34.85
CA GLN A 224 1.72 -6.29 34.00
C GLN A 224 2.22 -6.00 32.59
N ALA A 225 3.35 -6.60 32.20
CA ALA A 225 3.99 -6.38 30.90
C ALA A 225 4.71 -7.62 30.36
N GLU A 226 4.93 -7.63 29.05
CA GLU A 226 5.84 -8.55 28.36
C GLU A 226 7.18 -7.85 28.04
N TYR A 227 8.30 -8.56 28.07
CA TYR A 227 9.53 -8.06 27.41
C TYR A 227 9.31 -8.03 25.90
N SER A 228 9.75 -6.94 25.25
CA SER A 228 9.73 -6.79 23.80
C SER A 228 10.91 -7.53 23.16
N VAL A 229 10.79 -8.85 23.18
CA VAL A 229 11.78 -9.84 22.74
C VAL A 229 11.08 -10.83 21.83
N ARG A 230 11.59 -11.00 20.61
CA ARG A 230 10.94 -11.74 19.52
C ARG A 230 11.87 -12.79 18.93
N LEU A 231 11.30 -13.72 18.19
CA LEU A 231 12.05 -14.61 17.29
C LEU A 231 11.71 -14.28 15.84
N SER A 232 12.72 -14.04 15.02
CA SER A 232 12.58 -13.91 13.57
C SER A 232 13.16 -15.15 12.91
N LEU A 233 12.37 -15.81 12.08
CA LEU A 233 12.69 -17.13 11.52
C LEU A 233 12.69 -17.06 9.98
N ASP A 234 13.79 -17.49 9.38
CA ASP A 234 13.89 -17.64 7.92
C ASP A 234 13.23 -18.97 7.55
N ARG A 235 11.95 -18.89 7.15
CA ARG A 235 11.09 -20.01 6.78
C ARG A 235 9.82 -19.50 6.11
N TYR A 236 9.21 -20.32 5.27
CA TYR A 236 7.99 -19.97 4.57
C TYR A 236 6.79 -19.85 5.52
N ARG A 237 5.96 -18.83 5.26
CA ARG A 237 4.60 -18.75 5.81
C ARG A 237 3.77 -19.93 5.32
N ARG A 238 2.62 -20.14 5.97
CA ARG A 238 1.73 -21.28 5.64
C ARG A 238 1.05 -21.14 4.27
N GLU A 239 0.74 -19.90 3.87
CA GLU A 239 -0.05 -19.63 2.67
C GLU A 239 0.29 -18.25 2.09
N GLY A 240 0.17 -18.13 0.78
CA GLY A 240 0.19 -16.87 0.04
C GLY A 240 -0.67 -16.93 -1.22
N THR A 241 -1.02 -15.77 -1.77
CA THR A 241 -1.83 -15.65 -2.98
C THR A 241 -1.16 -14.75 -4.01
N LEU A 242 -1.33 -15.13 -5.28
CA LEU A 242 -0.88 -14.39 -6.46
C LEU A 242 -2.05 -14.31 -7.43
N THR A 243 -2.52 -13.10 -7.74
CA THR A 243 -3.69 -12.86 -8.59
C THR A 243 -3.31 -11.88 -9.70
N THR A 244 -3.75 -12.12 -10.93
CA THR A 244 -3.56 -11.17 -12.03
C THR A 244 -4.27 -9.85 -11.78
N PRO A 245 -3.84 -8.74 -12.42
CA PRO A 245 -4.72 -7.60 -12.60
C PRO A 245 -5.98 -8.04 -13.35
N VAL A 246 -6.93 -7.11 -13.50
CA VAL A 246 -8.06 -7.33 -14.41
C VAL A 246 -7.54 -7.46 -15.84
N ILE A 247 -7.84 -8.58 -16.48
CA ILE A 247 -7.44 -8.88 -17.85
C ILE A 247 -8.61 -8.55 -18.76
N ASP A 248 -8.42 -7.62 -19.71
CA ASP A 248 -9.35 -7.44 -20.83
C ASP A 248 -9.10 -8.52 -21.88
N LEU A 249 -9.95 -9.56 -21.94
CA LEU A 249 -9.81 -10.67 -22.88
C LEU A 249 -9.91 -10.20 -24.34
N TRP A 250 -10.55 -9.06 -24.60
CA TRP A 250 -10.62 -8.52 -25.96
C TRP A 250 -9.32 -7.86 -26.39
N ARG A 251 -8.47 -7.42 -25.46
CA ARG A 251 -7.20 -6.73 -25.74
C ARG A 251 -5.99 -7.63 -25.50
N GLY A 252 -5.96 -8.38 -24.39
CA GLY A 252 -4.77 -9.05 -23.90
C GLY A 252 -3.69 -8.04 -23.49
N ASP A 253 -2.46 -8.26 -23.96
CA ASP A 253 -1.26 -7.45 -23.76
C ASP A 253 -1.03 -6.42 -24.87
N ALA A 254 -1.94 -6.34 -25.86
CA ALA A 254 -1.85 -5.38 -26.94
C ALA A 254 -1.90 -3.94 -26.40
N ALA A 255 -1.05 -3.07 -26.95
CA ALA A 255 -0.99 -1.65 -26.61
C ALA A 255 -2.05 -0.80 -27.33
N ASP A 256 -2.95 -1.41 -28.09
CA ASP A 256 -3.99 -0.72 -28.86
C ASP A 256 -4.97 0.01 -27.93
N PHE A 257 -5.10 1.32 -28.13
CA PHE A 257 -6.08 2.13 -27.39
C PHE A 257 -7.52 1.75 -27.75
N ILE A 258 -7.80 1.53 -29.05
CA ILE A 258 -9.14 1.22 -29.55
C ILE A 258 -9.26 -0.29 -29.75
N VAL A 259 -10.16 -0.92 -28.99
CA VAL A 259 -10.48 -2.34 -29.10
C VAL A 259 -11.79 -2.48 -29.88
N PRO A 260 -11.88 -3.32 -30.94
CA PRO A 260 -13.16 -3.55 -31.62
C PRO A 260 -14.11 -4.35 -30.74
N LEU A 261 -15.42 -4.21 -30.98
CA LEU A 261 -16.42 -5.05 -30.35
C LEU A 261 -16.13 -6.51 -30.71
N ARG A 262 -15.91 -7.34 -29.69
CA ARG A 262 -15.50 -8.73 -29.83
C ARG A 262 -16.42 -9.66 -29.05
N ARG A 263 -16.43 -10.92 -29.46
CA ARG A 263 -16.98 -12.03 -28.69
C ARG A 263 -15.83 -12.96 -28.32
N VAL A 264 -15.79 -13.41 -27.07
CA VAL A 264 -14.84 -14.46 -26.67
C VAL A 264 -15.37 -15.79 -27.23
N VAL A 265 -14.52 -16.49 -28.00
CA VAL A 265 -14.80 -17.81 -28.56
C VAL A 265 -14.35 -18.89 -27.57
N ASN A 266 -13.10 -18.79 -27.12
CA ASN A 266 -12.50 -19.65 -26.10
C ASN A 266 -11.55 -18.83 -25.23
N VAL A 267 -11.35 -19.25 -23.99
CA VAL A 267 -10.30 -18.73 -23.11
C VAL A 267 -9.56 -19.89 -22.46
N VAL A 268 -8.24 -19.81 -22.44
CA VAL A 268 -7.34 -20.81 -21.88
C VAL A 268 -6.57 -20.19 -20.72
N PHE A 269 -6.62 -20.83 -19.56
CA PHE A 269 -5.86 -20.49 -18.38
C PHE A 269 -4.73 -21.51 -18.19
N GLU A 270 -3.50 -21.03 -18.18
CA GLU A 270 -2.30 -21.86 -18.07
C GLU A 270 -1.41 -21.40 -16.92
N ALA A 271 -0.85 -22.37 -16.19
CA ALA A 271 0.16 -22.10 -15.18
C ALA A 271 1.14 -23.26 -15.07
N GLN A 272 2.38 -22.93 -14.72
CA GLN A 272 3.43 -23.89 -14.36
C GLN A 272 3.99 -23.54 -13.00
N ALA A 273 4.21 -24.54 -12.16
CA ALA A 273 4.75 -24.38 -10.83
C ALA A 273 5.64 -25.56 -10.42
N ASP A 274 6.70 -25.26 -9.68
CA ASP A 274 7.43 -26.27 -8.93
C ASP A 274 6.69 -26.51 -7.62
N VAL A 275 6.22 -27.74 -7.38
CA VAL A 275 5.44 -28.08 -6.17
C VAL A 275 6.17 -29.20 -5.40
N PRO A 276 7.03 -28.85 -4.43
CA PRO A 276 7.76 -29.83 -3.63
C PRO A 276 6.85 -30.60 -2.67
N GLU A 277 7.34 -31.71 -2.12
CA GLU A 277 6.61 -32.50 -1.12
C GLU A 277 6.23 -31.64 0.11
N GLY A 278 4.96 -31.69 0.50
CA GLY A 278 4.41 -30.89 1.60
C GLY A 278 3.86 -29.52 1.20
N ALA A 279 3.97 -29.14 -0.08
CA ALA A 279 3.38 -27.93 -0.66
C ALA A 279 2.23 -28.25 -1.63
N THR A 280 1.35 -27.27 -1.86
CA THR A 280 0.26 -27.36 -2.85
C THR A 280 0.00 -26.01 -3.52
N VAL A 281 -0.59 -26.06 -4.71
CA VAL A 281 -1.13 -24.90 -5.42
C VAL A 281 -2.56 -25.20 -5.86
N ALA A 282 -3.47 -24.25 -5.65
CA ALA A 282 -4.82 -24.27 -6.18
C ALA A 282 -5.05 -23.05 -7.07
N TYR A 283 -5.73 -23.26 -8.20
CA TYR A 283 -5.95 -22.26 -9.23
C TYR A 283 -7.43 -21.90 -9.34
N PHE A 284 -7.70 -20.61 -9.48
CA PHE A 284 -9.05 -20.05 -9.49
C PHE A 284 -9.20 -19.02 -10.61
N VAL A 285 -10.42 -18.91 -11.14
CA VAL A 285 -10.80 -17.86 -12.09
C VAL A 285 -12.06 -17.15 -11.62
N ARG A 286 -12.22 -15.90 -12.01
CA ARG A 286 -13.53 -15.23 -12.03
C ARG A 286 -13.66 -14.33 -13.25
N GLY A 287 -14.89 -14.09 -13.68
CA GLY A 287 -15.22 -13.15 -14.74
C GLY A 287 -15.95 -11.91 -14.21
N GLY A 288 -15.85 -10.82 -14.95
CA GLY A 288 -16.50 -9.55 -14.61
C GLY A 288 -16.98 -8.78 -15.84
N THR A 289 -17.90 -7.85 -15.62
CA THR A 289 -18.27 -6.87 -16.65
C THR A 289 -17.61 -5.52 -16.42
N SER A 290 -16.78 -5.37 -15.40
CA SER A 290 -16.03 -4.16 -15.05
C SER A 290 -14.52 -4.27 -15.12
N THR A 291 -13.87 -3.12 -15.27
CA THR A 291 -12.43 -2.92 -15.13
C THR A 291 -12.01 -2.81 -13.67
N ASP A 292 -12.92 -2.39 -12.78
CA ASP A 292 -12.68 -2.37 -11.34
C ASP A 292 -13.05 -3.75 -10.73
N PRO A 293 -12.08 -4.53 -10.19
CA PRO A 293 -12.32 -5.85 -9.61
C PRO A 293 -13.08 -5.84 -8.28
N CYS A 294 -13.42 -4.67 -7.75
CA CYS A 294 -14.16 -4.47 -6.50
C CYS A 294 -15.65 -4.14 -6.72
N GLU A 295 -16.10 -3.91 -7.96
CA GLU A 295 -17.52 -3.68 -8.26
C GLU A 295 -18.37 -4.96 -8.08
N ASP A 296 -19.65 -4.78 -7.75
CA ASP A 296 -20.62 -5.86 -7.49
C ASP A 296 -20.93 -6.75 -8.72
N ASP A 297 -20.46 -6.36 -9.91
CA ASP A 297 -20.70 -7.06 -11.18
C ASP A 297 -19.67 -8.18 -11.49
N TRP A 298 -18.77 -8.45 -10.55
CA TRP A 298 -17.82 -9.55 -10.60
C TRP A 298 -18.36 -10.83 -9.97
N GLU A 299 -18.11 -11.95 -10.63
CA GLU A 299 -18.48 -13.27 -10.12
C GLU A 299 -17.54 -13.73 -8.99
N PRO A 300 -18.01 -14.65 -8.13
CA PRO A 300 -17.12 -15.34 -7.20
C PRO A 300 -15.99 -16.08 -7.92
N TYR A 301 -14.94 -16.41 -7.18
CA TYR A 301 -13.86 -17.25 -7.70
C TYR A 301 -14.26 -18.72 -7.76
N ASP A 302 -14.17 -19.31 -8.95
CA ASP A 302 -14.34 -20.74 -9.18
C ASP A 302 -13.00 -21.46 -9.25
N VAL A 303 -12.94 -22.66 -8.66
CA VAL A 303 -11.75 -23.52 -8.72
C VAL A 303 -11.67 -24.16 -10.10
N ILE A 304 -10.52 -24.02 -10.76
CA ILE A 304 -10.29 -24.62 -12.09
C ILE A 304 -9.21 -25.71 -12.09
N GLY A 305 -8.45 -25.86 -11.01
CA GLY A 305 -7.48 -26.95 -10.89
C GLY A 305 -6.47 -26.74 -9.76
N GLY A 306 -5.41 -27.54 -9.77
CA GLY A 306 -4.31 -27.46 -8.81
C GLY A 306 -3.14 -28.36 -9.20
N GLY A 307 -2.01 -28.20 -8.52
CA GLY A 307 -0.78 -28.95 -8.78
C GLY A 307 0.25 -28.19 -9.64
N PRO A 308 1.26 -28.90 -10.19
CA PRO A 308 2.41 -28.27 -10.84
C PRO A 308 2.13 -27.74 -12.26
N GLY A 309 1.03 -28.15 -12.88
CA GLY A 309 0.66 -27.70 -14.23
C GLY A 309 -0.84 -27.53 -14.35
N LEU A 310 -1.25 -26.43 -14.97
CA LEU A 310 -2.63 -26.12 -15.32
C LEU A 310 -2.69 -25.79 -16.81
N ASN A 311 -3.65 -26.37 -17.51
CA ASN A 311 -4.10 -25.93 -18.83
C ASN A 311 -5.59 -26.25 -18.92
N VAL A 312 -6.43 -25.21 -18.76
CA VAL A 312 -7.89 -25.33 -18.76
C VAL A 312 -8.45 -24.39 -19.81
N GLN A 313 -9.14 -24.94 -20.78
CA GLN A 313 -9.93 -24.19 -21.75
C GLN A 313 -11.38 -24.12 -21.27
N LEU A 314 -11.93 -22.91 -21.28
CA LEU A 314 -13.35 -22.64 -21.09
C LEU A 314 -13.95 -22.13 -22.40
N ASP A 315 -15.15 -22.62 -22.70
CA ASP A 315 -15.95 -22.13 -23.81
C ASP A 315 -16.36 -20.66 -23.56
N GLY A 316 -16.25 -19.81 -24.57
CA GLY A 316 -16.50 -18.38 -24.46
C GLY A 316 -17.98 -18.02 -24.25
N GLU A 317 -18.93 -18.85 -24.69
CA GLU A 317 -20.35 -18.66 -24.39
C GLU A 317 -20.69 -19.06 -22.95
N VAL A 318 -19.95 -20.02 -22.40
CA VAL A 318 -20.07 -20.40 -20.97
C VAL A 318 -19.43 -19.34 -20.09
N PHE A 319 -18.21 -18.90 -20.41
CA PHE A 319 -17.50 -17.87 -19.63
C PHE A 319 -18.20 -16.51 -19.75
N ASN A 320 -18.67 -16.13 -20.94
CA ASN A 320 -19.52 -14.97 -21.24
C ASN A 320 -19.13 -13.65 -20.55
N ARG A 321 -17.83 -13.37 -20.42
CA ARG A 321 -17.31 -12.14 -19.82
C ARG A 321 -16.17 -11.58 -20.65
N ARG A 322 -16.05 -10.26 -20.67
CA ARG A 322 -14.91 -9.55 -21.30
C ARG A 322 -13.70 -9.52 -20.37
N TYR A 323 -13.94 -9.34 -19.06
CA TYR A 323 -12.88 -9.21 -18.09
C TYR A 323 -12.71 -10.50 -17.28
N ALA A 324 -11.48 -10.84 -16.95
CA ALA A 324 -11.14 -12.01 -16.15
C ALA A 324 -10.07 -11.70 -15.11
N GLN A 325 -10.05 -12.49 -14.03
CA GLN A 325 -8.91 -12.59 -13.12
C GLN A 325 -8.53 -14.05 -12.88
N PHE A 326 -7.23 -14.31 -12.88
CA PHE A 326 -6.64 -15.61 -12.64
C PHE A 326 -5.83 -15.58 -11.35
N LYS A 327 -6.06 -16.54 -10.45
CA LYS A 327 -5.45 -16.58 -9.11
C LYS A 327 -4.83 -17.92 -8.82
N ALA A 328 -3.63 -17.89 -8.23
CA ALA A 328 -2.98 -19.01 -7.59
C ALA A 328 -2.98 -18.80 -6.06
N VAL A 329 -3.41 -19.83 -5.32
CA VAL A 329 -3.24 -19.93 -3.86
C VAL A 329 -2.17 -20.99 -3.59
N LEU A 330 -1.08 -20.56 -2.97
CA LEU A 330 0.10 -21.35 -2.64
C LEU A 330 0.02 -21.72 -1.16
N SER A 331 0.23 -22.99 -0.80
CA SER A 331 0.28 -23.38 0.61
C SER A 331 1.39 -24.40 0.89
N THR A 332 1.85 -24.44 2.14
CA THR A 332 2.84 -25.42 2.61
C THR A 332 2.59 -25.86 4.05
N THR A 333 2.75 -27.16 4.29
CA THR A 333 2.77 -27.76 5.64
C THR A 333 4.20 -28.00 6.14
N ASN A 334 5.19 -27.84 5.27
CA ASN A 334 6.60 -27.91 5.59
C ASN A 334 7.22 -26.52 5.43
N PRO A 335 7.50 -25.78 6.52
CA PRO A 335 7.94 -24.39 6.44
C PRO A 335 9.32 -24.21 5.81
N LEU A 336 10.02 -25.30 5.47
CA LEU A 336 11.32 -25.27 4.79
C LEU A 336 11.21 -25.29 3.26
N VAL A 337 10.01 -25.52 2.71
CA VAL A 337 9.77 -25.54 1.26
C VAL A 337 8.54 -24.73 0.89
N SER A 338 8.55 -24.19 -0.32
CA SER A 338 7.44 -23.42 -0.90
C SER A 338 7.17 -23.91 -2.31
N PRO A 339 5.91 -23.93 -2.77
CA PRO A 339 5.67 -24.03 -4.19
C PRO A 339 6.13 -22.73 -4.87
N ILE A 340 6.64 -22.83 -6.09
CA ILE A 340 7.13 -21.69 -6.87
C ILE A 340 6.32 -21.62 -8.16
N ILE A 341 5.48 -20.60 -8.31
CA ILE A 341 4.79 -20.36 -9.58
C ILE A 341 5.81 -19.80 -10.57
N LYS A 342 6.03 -20.49 -11.68
CA LYS A 342 6.95 -20.09 -12.74
C LYS A 342 6.26 -19.27 -13.80
N THR A 343 5.04 -19.67 -14.18
CA THR A 343 4.26 -18.95 -15.18
C THR A 343 2.78 -18.88 -14.80
N MET A 344 2.14 -17.80 -15.24
CA MET A 344 0.68 -17.64 -15.26
C MET A 344 0.31 -16.92 -16.55
N GLN A 345 -0.57 -17.52 -17.35
CA GLN A 345 -0.94 -17.01 -18.65
C GLN A 345 -2.43 -17.21 -18.91
N VAL A 346 -3.01 -16.24 -19.60
CA VAL A 346 -4.37 -16.30 -20.14
C VAL A 346 -4.30 -16.03 -21.63
N THR A 347 -4.84 -16.94 -22.43
CA THR A 347 -4.96 -16.76 -23.88
C THR A 347 -6.44 -16.79 -24.25
N ALA A 348 -6.92 -15.85 -25.07
CA ALA A 348 -8.30 -15.85 -25.54
C ALA A 348 -8.36 -15.80 -27.06
N GLU A 349 -9.19 -16.66 -27.64
CA GLU A 349 -9.62 -16.54 -29.03
C GLU A 349 -10.83 -15.61 -29.06
N VAL A 350 -10.73 -14.52 -29.81
CA VAL A 350 -11.78 -13.51 -29.90
C VAL A 350 -12.19 -13.28 -31.35
N GLU A 351 -13.49 -13.16 -31.57
CA GLU A 351 -14.09 -12.92 -32.88
C GLU A 351 -14.57 -11.48 -32.98
N ASP A 352 -14.01 -10.72 -33.94
CA ASP A 352 -14.45 -9.37 -34.24
C ASP A 352 -15.92 -9.38 -34.68
N GLN A 353 -16.78 -8.69 -33.93
CA GLN A 353 -18.20 -8.50 -34.24
C GLN A 353 -18.44 -7.27 -35.11
N THR A 354 -17.42 -6.43 -35.27
CA THR A 354 -17.42 -5.21 -36.07
C THR A 354 -16.11 -5.05 -36.82
N PRO A 355 -16.10 -4.53 -38.06
CA PRO A 355 -14.86 -4.18 -38.74
C PRO A 355 -14.04 -3.17 -37.95
N ALA A 356 -12.71 -3.27 -38.02
CA ALA A 356 -11.82 -2.26 -37.46
C ALA A 356 -12.08 -0.88 -38.11
N LEU A 357 -12.01 0.19 -37.32
CA LEU A 357 -12.17 1.56 -37.81
C LEU A 357 -10.97 1.95 -38.68
N SER A 358 -11.15 2.00 -39.99
CA SER A 358 -10.11 2.44 -40.94
C SER A 358 -9.97 3.95 -41.06
N ASN A 359 -10.89 4.70 -40.45
CA ASN A 359 -10.97 6.15 -40.57
C ASN A 359 -10.66 6.88 -39.25
N VAL A 360 -10.23 6.17 -38.19
CA VAL A 360 -9.86 6.78 -36.90
C VAL A 360 -8.40 6.46 -36.59
N TYR A 361 -7.61 7.50 -36.29
CA TYR A 361 -6.17 7.41 -36.09
C TYR A 361 -5.79 8.01 -34.74
N VAL A 362 -5.17 7.23 -33.85
CA VAL A 362 -4.67 7.73 -32.57
C VAL A 362 -3.37 8.51 -32.79
N ILE A 363 -3.35 9.78 -32.37
CA ILE A 363 -2.23 10.72 -32.58
C ILE A 363 -1.40 10.89 -31.31
N ARG A 364 -2.05 10.94 -30.14
CA ARG A 364 -1.42 11.00 -28.82
C ARG A 364 -2.35 10.31 -27.82
N CYS A 365 -1.78 9.54 -26.91
CA CYS A 365 -2.54 8.85 -25.86
C CYS A 365 -1.71 8.82 -24.58
N GLU A 366 -2.13 9.61 -23.60
CA GLU A 366 -1.58 9.63 -22.24
C GLU A 366 -2.60 8.98 -21.32
N ASN A 367 -2.60 7.65 -21.33
CA ASN A 367 -3.57 6.82 -20.63
C ASN A 367 -2.86 5.97 -19.57
N PRO A 368 -2.82 6.40 -18.30
CA PRO A 368 -2.11 5.70 -17.24
C PRO A 368 -2.77 4.35 -16.94
N VAL A 369 -1.98 3.35 -16.54
CA VAL A 369 -2.51 2.07 -16.06
C VAL A 369 -2.70 2.16 -14.56
N ILE A 370 -3.94 2.06 -14.07
CA ILE A 370 -4.22 2.11 -12.64
C ILE A 370 -3.70 0.82 -11.98
N ARG A 371 -2.64 0.95 -11.18
CA ARG A 371 -2.10 -0.15 -10.38
C ARG A 371 -2.69 -0.11 -8.99
N HIS A 372 -3.56 -1.06 -8.68
CA HIS A 372 -4.16 -1.16 -7.37
C HIS A 372 -3.18 -1.74 -6.34
N PRO A 373 -3.17 -1.20 -5.11
CA PRO A 373 -2.43 -1.81 -4.01
C PRO A 373 -3.05 -3.17 -3.65
N SER A 374 -2.23 -4.14 -3.26
CA SER A 374 -2.73 -5.37 -2.61
C SER A 374 -3.09 -5.14 -1.15
N VAL A 375 -2.64 -4.00 -0.61
CA VAL A 375 -2.82 -3.59 0.77
C VAL A 375 -4.14 -2.84 0.90
N PRO A 376 -5.01 -3.19 1.85
CA PRO A 376 -6.29 -2.52 2.05
C PRO A 376 -6.08 -1.17 2.73
N TRP A 377 -5.83 -0.12 1.94
CA TRP A 377 -5.69 1.25 2.45
C TRP A 377 -7.02 1.78 3.01
N GLU A 378 -7.00 2.33 4.22
CA GLU A 378 -8.15 3.03 4.84
C GLU A 378 -7.95 4.56 4.74
N TRP A 379 -8.78 5.23 3.95
CA TRP A 379 -8.69 6.68 3.72
C TRP A 379 -9.68 7.45 4.59
N GLU A 380 -9.28 8.62 5.10
CA GLU A 380 -10.18 9.49 5.89
C GLU A 380 -11.42 9.89 5.06
N SER A 381 -12.60 9.77 5.67
CA SER A 381 -13.86 10.09 4.99
C SER A 381 -13.93 11.59 4.64
N TRP A 382 -14.44 11.92 3.46
CA TRP A 382 -14.58 13.31 3.01
C TRP A 382 -15.49 14.19 3.88
N ASP A 383 -16.46 13.60 4.59
CA ASP A 383 -17.51 14.31 5.33
C ASP A 383 -17.14 14.62 6.78
N ARG A 384 -15.86 14.53 7.14
CA ARG A 384 -15.38 14.89 8.48
C ARG A 384 -15.69 16.35 8.80
N PRO A 385 -16.53 16.65 9.82
CA PRO A 385 -16.70 18.03 10.29
C PRO A 385 -15.39 18.65 10.78
N GLU A 386 -14.43 17.82 11.20
CA GLU A 386 -13.11 18.21 11.65
C GLU A 386 -12.29 18.94 10.58
N PHE A 387 -12.45 18.60 9.30
CA PHE A 387 -11.77 19.32 8.21
C PHE A 387 -12.21 20.77 8.11
N ASN A 388 -13.51 21.04 8.25
CA ASN A 388 -14.03 22.41 8.26
C ASN A 388 -13.55 23.19 9.49
N ALA A 389 -13.54 22.53 10.66
CA ALA A 389 -13.02 23.14 11.89
C ALA A 389 -11.53 23.50 11.78
N LEU A 390 -10.71 22.61 11.20
CA LEU A 390 -9.29 22.86 10.96
C LEU A 390 -9.07 24.04 10.01
N ARG A 391 -9.78 24.07 8.88
CA ARG A 391 -9.72 25.18 7.90
C ARG A 391 -10.05 26.52 8.52
N GLN A 392 -11.08 26.57 9.37
CA GLN A 392 -11.49 27.81 10.05
C GLN A 392 -10.50 28.25 11.13
N ARG A 393 -10.02 27.33 11.98
CA ARG A 393 -9.11 27.66 13.09
C ARG A 393 -7.76 28.18 12.62
N GLU A 394 -7.24 27.60 11.54
CA GLU A 394 -5.93 27.96 10.98
C GLU A 394 -6.03 28.92 9.78
N ASN A 395 -7.24 29.37 9.44
CA ASN A 395 -7.50 30.29 8.32
C ASN A 395 -6.87 29.82 7.00
N LEU A 396 -6.97 28.52 6.72
CA LEU A 396 -6.22 27.86 5.65
C LEU A 396 -6.60 28.40 4.25
N ASP A 397 -7.84 28.87 4.09
CA ASP A 397 -8.30 29.43 2.81
C ASP A 397 -7.50 30.68 2.43
N GLU A 398 -7.13 31.52 3.40
CA GLU A 398 -6.25 32.67 3.18
C GLU A 398 -4.81 32.21 2.90
N VAL A 399 -4.33 31.18 3.61
CA VAL A 399 -3.00 30.60 3.38
C VAL A 399 -2.84 30.14 1.93
N THR A 400 -3.84 29.43 1.40
CA THR A 400 -3.80 28.92 0.01
C THR A 400 -4.22 29.95 -1.04
N ALA A 401 -4.77 31.11 -0.63
CA ALA A 401 -5.37 32.08 -1.54
C ALA A 401 -4.38 32.58 -2.61
N GLY A 402 -4.78 32.49 -3.88
CA GLY A 402 -3.97 32.96 -5.01
C GLY A 402 -2.80 32.05 -5.39
N ALA A 403 -2.71 30.84 -4.83
CA ALA A 403 -1.88 29.79 -5.43
C ALA A 403 -2.36 29.49 -6.85
N ARG A 404 -1.42 29.36 -7.79
CA ARG A 404 -1.71 29.11 -9.22
C ARG A 404 -1.75 27.63 -9.56
N THR A 405 -1.14 26.81 -8.71
CA THR A 405 -1.00 25.36 -8.87
C THR A 405 -1.33 24.70 -7.54
N GLU A 406 -1.71 23.43 -7.61
CA GLU A 406 -1.91 22.62 -6.40
C GLU A 406 -0.60 22.50 -5.63
N PHE A 407 0.52 22.29 -6.33
CA PHE A 407 1.83 22.23 -5.71
C PHE A 407 2.16 23.49 -4.91
N GLU A 408 1.91 24.68 -5.47
CA GLU A 408 2.10 25.95 -4.74
C GLU A 408 1.23 26.03 -3.48
N ALA A 409 -0.03 25.59 -3.54
CA ALA A 409 -0.91 25.58 -2.38
C ALA A 409 -0.39 24.63 -1.28
N GLN A 410 0.06 23.43 -1.65
CA GLN A 410 0.66 22.47 -0.73
C GLN A 410 1.95 23.02 -0.07
N LEU A 411 2.81 23.70 -0.84
CA LEU A 411 4.01 24.36 -0.29
C LEU A 411 3.66 25.48 0.70
N ARG A 412 2.58 26.24 0.46
CA ARG A 412 2.12 27.26 1.40
C ARG A 412 1.58 26.66 2.69
N LEU A 413 0.88 25.52 2.61
CA LEU A 413 0.45 24.78 3.80
C LEU A 413 1.66 24.26 4.60
N MET A 414 2.69 23.73 3.94
CA MET A 414 3.93 23.31 4.59
C MET A 414 4.63 24.48 5.30
N ASP A 415 4.75 25.63 4.63
CA ASP A 415 5.34 26.83 5.21
C ASP A 415 4.52 27.35 6.41
N HIS A 416 3.18 27.32 6.32
CA HIS A 416 2.28 27.66 7.43
C HIS A 416 2.46 26.71 8.62
N ALA A 417 2.39 25.39 8.38
CA ALA A 417 2.59 24.37 9.42
C ALA A 417 3.95 24.53 10.10
N THR A 418 5.02 24.79 9.34
CA THR A 418 6.36 25.01 9.90
C THR A 418 6.44 26.26 10.76
N LYS A 419 5.79 27.36 10.37
CA LYS A 419 5.76 28.60 11.16
C LYS A 419 4.94 28.45 12.44
N ARG A 420 3.92 27.60 12.41
CA ARG A 420 3.11 27.25 13.59
C ARG A 420 3.91 26.41 14.58
N TRP A 421 4.99 25.77 14.14
CA TRP A 421 5.67 24.74 14.91
C TRP A 421 6.68 25.26 15.93
N TRP A 422 6.51 24.81 17.17
CA TRP A 422 7.51 24.86 18.21
C TRP A 422 7.76 23.44 18.72
N GLY A 423 9.00 22.96 18.58
CA GLY A 423 9.40 21.61 18.97
C GLY A 423 9.42 21.39 20.49
N GLY A 424 9.23 20.15 20.91
CA GLY A 424 9.29 19.75 22.33
C GLY A 424 9.04 18.25 22.51
N ASP A 425 9.21 17.76 23.75
CA ASP A 425 8.77 16.40 24.11
C ASP A 425 7.23 16.32 23.91
N PRO A 426 6.71 15.32 23.19
CA PRO A 426 5.26 15.16 22.99
C PRO A 426 4.56 14.70 24.28
N LEU A 427 5.30 14.45 25.36
CA LEU A 427 4.79 14.11 26.69
C LEU A 427 4.87 15.31 27.66
N PRO A 428 3.99 15.38 28.68
CA PRO A 428 2.89 14.47 28.94
C PRO A 428 1.71 14.70 27.98
N GLU A 429 0.73 13.80 27.99
CA GLU A 429 -0.49 13.82 27.17
C GLU A 429 -0.18 13.72 25.67
N TYR A 430 0.41 12.59 25.27
CA TYR A 430 0.71 12.32 23.86
C TYR A 430 -0.56 12.53 23.00
N PRO A 431 -0.53 13.43 22.00
CA PRO A 431 -1.74 13.77 21.26
C PRO A 431 -2.15 12.63 20.31
N GLY A 432 -3.44 12.59 19.97
CA GLY A 432 -3.90 11.84 18.80
C GLY A 432 -3.13 12.23 17.54
N TRP A 433 -3.10 11.35 16.55
CA TRP A 433 -2.41 11.62 15.28
C TRP A 433 -3.22 12.44 14.29
N ASP A 434 -4.42 12.87 14.66
CA ASP A 434 -5.23 13.79 13.87
C ASP A 434 -4.80 15.25 14.11
N ALA A 435 -5.00 16.10 13.10
CA ALA A 435 -4.51 17.48 13.13
C ALA A 435 -5.19 18.36 14.18
N LEU A 436 -6.44 18.11 14.57
CA LEU A 436 -7.10 18.90 15.62
C LEU A 436 -6.59 18.54 17.01
N SER A 437 -6.36 17.27 17.33
CA SER A 437 -5.72 16.85 18.58
C SER A 437 -4.33 17.48 18.74
N ILE A 438 -3.58 17.54 17.65
CA ILE A 438 -2.25 18.15 17.61
C ILE A 438 -2.36 19.67 17.78
N LEU A 439 -3.31 20.33 17.10
CA LEU A 439 -3.55 21.75 17.24
C LEU A 439 -3.98 22.13 18.66
N ASP A 440 -4.87 21.34 19.27
CA ASP A 440 -5.28 21.51 20.66
C ASP A 440 -4.10 21.40 21.62
N ARG A 441 -3.14 20.51 21.35
CA ARG A 441 -1.90 20.43 22.11
C ARG A 441 -1.07 21.70 21.95
N ILE A 442 -0.88 22.17 20.71
CA ILE A 442 -0.13 23.41 20.46
C ILE A 442 -0.73 24.58 21.26
N ASP A 443 -2.07 24.70 21.24
CA ASP A 443 -2.79 25.77 21.94
C ASP A 443 -2.68 25.68 23.46
N LYS A 444 -2.70 24.47 24.03
CA LYS A 444 -2.66 24.23 25.48
C LYS A 444 -1.23 24.23 26.05
N ALA A 445 -0.31 23.53 25.39
CA ALA A 445 1.04 23.26 25.87
C ALA A 445 2.11 24.17 25.26
N GLY A 446 1.77 24.95 24.22
CA GLY A 446 2.70 25.85 23.53
C GLY A 446 3.75 25.14 22.66
N SER A 447 3.67 23.81 22.53
CA SER A 447 4.54 23.02 21.64
C SER A 447 3.73 21.95 20.93
N GLY A 448 4.09 21.67 19.67
CA GLY A 448 3.41 20.66 18.85
C GLY A 448 3.94 19.24 19.04
N GLY A 449 5.12 19.09 19.66
CA GLY A 449 5.81 17.80 19.79
C GLY A 449 6.94 17.64 18.78
N MET A 450 7.08 16.44 18.23
CA MET A 450 8.17 16.04 17.34
C MET A 450 7.73 16.03 15.87
N CYS A 451 8.60 15.49 15.01
CA CYS A 451 8.41 15.25 13.58
C CYS A 451 7.07 14.59 13.24
N ILE A 452 6.66 13.56 13.98
CA ILE A 452 5.35 12.90 13.79
C ILE A 452 4.20 13.87 13.86
N GLN A 453 4.10 14.64 14.94
CA GLN A 453 3.00 15.56 15.14
C GLN A 453 3.03 16.67 14.07
N ALA A 454 4.22 17.17 13.73
CA ALA A 454 4.37 18.22 12.71
C ALA A 454 3.86 17.78 11.36
N ASN A 455 4.27 16.60 10.92
CA ASN A 455 3.96 16.12 9.60
C ASN A 455 2.56 15.49 9.50
N ASN A 456 1.98 14.99 10.61
CA ASN A 456 0.54 14.68 10.66
C ASN A 456 -0.34 15.95 10.67
N PHE A 457 0.09 17.03 11.32
CA PHE A 457 -0.61 18.31 11.26
C PHE A 457 -0.65 18.85 9.82
N LEU A 458 0.50 18.84 9.15
CA LEU A 458 0.61 19.16 7.72
C LEU A 458 -0.28 18.25 6.86
N ALA A 459 -0.21 16.93 7.05
CA ALA A 459 -1.05 15.98 6.32
C ALA A 459 -2.55 16.27 6.50
N GLY A 460 -2.99 16.57 7.73
CA GLY A 460 -4.38 16.94 8.02
C GLY A 460 -4.83 18.22 7.32
N MET A 461 -3.95 19.22 7.17
CA MET A 461 -4.24 20.42 6.38
C MET A 461 -4.44 20.08 4.90
N CYS A 462 -3.57 19.26 4.32
CA CYS A 462 -3.70 18.82 2.93
C CYS A 462 -5.00 18.03 2.70
N MET A 463 -5.32 17.10 3.60
CA MET A 463 -6.55 16.31 3.52
C MET A 463 -7.82 17.15 3.60
N ALA A 464 -7.81 18.29 4.29
CA ALA A 464 -8.96 19.20 4.37
C ALA A 464 -9.32 19.86 3.01
N TYR A 465 -8.43 19.80 2.02
CA TYR A 465 -8.66 20.23 0.63
C TYR A 465 -8.90 19.05 -0.33
N GLY A 466 -8.95 17.82 0.18
CA GLY A 466 -9.12 16.62 -0.63
C GLY A 466 -7.82 16.02 -1.15
N TRP A 467 -6.66 16.58 -0.80
CA TRP A 467 -5.36 16.01 -1.18
C TRP A 467 -4.98 14.90 -0.22
N GLN A 468 -4.88 13.68 -0.74
CA GLN A 468 -4.51 12.53 0.09
C GLN A 468 -3.08 12.73 0.60
N ALA A 469 -2.93 12.78 1.92
CA ALA A 469 -1.66 12.93 2.59
C ALA A 469 -1.54 11.94 3.74
N ARG A 470 -0.30 11.61 4.11
CA ARG A 470 -0.02 10.61 5.14
C ARG A 470 1.36 10.79 5.74
N LEU A 471 1.55 10.19 6.90
CA LEU A 471 2.84 10.06 7.54
C LEU A 471 3.64 8.92 6.88
N VAL A 472 4.91 9.18 6.61
CA VAL A 472 5.89 8.16 6.21
C VAL A 472 7.03 8.19 7.21
N ASN A 473 7.40 7.02 7.73
CA ASN A 473 8.54 6.93 8.65
C ASN A 473 9.75 6.48 7.85
N ILE A 474 10.78 7.31 7.89
CA ILE A 474 12.08 7.07 7.28
C ILE A 474 13.09 6.77 8.40
N VAL A 475 14.39 6.70 8.09
CA VAL A 475 15.39 6.47 9.14
C VAL A 475 15.36 7.62 10.15
N ALA A 476 15.17 7.31 11.43
CA ALA A 476 15.27 8.27 12.53
C ALA A 476 14.31 9.49 12.45
N HIS A 477 13.30 9.48 11.57
CA HIS A 477 12.45 10.64 11.29
C HIS A 477 11.11 10.26 10.65
N GLU A 478 10.14 11.16 10.70
CA GLU A 478 8.82 11.01 10.09
C GLU A 478 8.41 12.25 9.30
N THR A 479 7.94 12.02 8.08
CA THR A 479 7.67 13.07 7.08
C THR A 479 6.25 12.98 6.53
N CYS A 480 5.83 14.03 5.84
CA CYS A 480 4.56 14.05 5.13
C CYS A 480 4.81 13.61 3.68
N GLU A 481 4.02 12.66 3.19
CA GLU A 481 3.83 12.50 1.74
C GLU A 481 2.42 12.93 1.38
N VAL A 482 2.30 13.69 0.29
CA VAL A 482 1.02 14.10 -0.28
C VAL A 482 0.97 13.72 -1.75
N TRP A 483 -0.20 13.27 -2.21
CA TRP A 483 -0.45 13.10 -3.63
C TRP A 483 -0.62 14.47 -4.28
N ASN A 484 0.13 14.72 -5.36
CA ASN A 484 0.05 15.96 -6.11
C ASN A 484 -0.49 15.70 -7.53
N ASP A 485 -1.61 16.32 -7.86
CA ASP A 485 -2.32 16.15 -9.13
C ASP A 485 -1.71 16.97 -10.28
N ASP A 486 -0.89 18.00 -10.04
CA ASP A 486 -0.13 18.65 -11.13
C ASP A 486 0.91 17.68 -11.71
N TYR A 487 1.62 16.95 -10.84
CA TYR A 487 2.61 15.95 -11.24
C TYR A 487 2.01 14.57 -11.50
N GLY A 488 0.90 14.23 -10.82
CA GLY A 488 0.28 12.91 -10.87
C GLY A 488 1.11 11.84 -10.15
N LYS A 489 1.72 12.20 -9.01
CA LYS A 489 2.56 11.33 -8.17
C LYS A 489 2.56 11.77 -6.71
N TRP A 490 3.03 10.89 -5.82
CA TRP A 490 3.35 11.23 -4.44
C TRP A 490 4.59 12.12 -4.37
N ILE A 491 4.59 13.09 -3.45
CA ILE A 491 5.71 13.98 -3.21
C ILE A 491 6.03 14.06 -1.71
N TYR A 492 7.32 14.14 -1.39
CA TYR A 492 7.85 14.38 -0.06
C TYR A 492 7.67 15.85 0.33
N LEU A 493 7.14 16.09 1.52
CA LEU A 493 7.09 17.39 2.20
C LEU A 493 7.51 17.23 3.66
N ASP A 494 8.25 18.21 4.19
CA ASP A 494 8.61 18.20 5.61
C ASP A 494 8.50 19.58 6.26
N GLY A 495 7.53 19.67 7.18
CA GLY A 495 7.26 20.85 7.98
C GLY A 495 8.01 20.92 9.31
N TYR A 496 8.72 19.85 9.72
CA TYR A 496 9.35 19.80 11.04
C TYR A 496 10.73 20.48 11.03
N HIS A 497 10.80 21.74 11.44
CA HIS A 497 12.04 22.54 11.54
C HIS A 497 12.83 22.74 10.24
N VAL A 498 12.42 22.15 9.12
CA VAL A 498 13.19 22.19 7.87
C VAL A 498 12.50 22.94 6.74
N ASN A 499 11.17 22.90 6.65
CA ASN A 499 10.34 23.61 5.65
C ASN A 499 10.82 23.38 4.21
N HIS A 500 10.96 22.11 3.80
CA HIS A 500 11.50 21.79 2.48
C HIS A 500 10.81 20.63 1.79
N TYR A 501 11.04 20.56 0.49
CA TYR A 501 10.86 19.38 -0.34
C TYR A 501 12.16 19.05 -1.07
N VAL A 502 12.29 17.81 -1.53
CA VAL A 502 13.44 17.34 -2.32
C VAL A 502 13.00 17.24 -3.78
N TYR A 503 13.87 17.65 -4.71
CA TYR A 503 13.57 17.64 -6.15
C TYR A 503 14.70 17.03 -6.99
N ASP A 504 14.33 16.59 -8.18
CA ASP A 504 15.26 16.13 -9.21
C ASP A 504 16.04 17.31 -9.81
N VAL A 505 17.38 17.28 -9.76
CA VAL A 505 18.20 18.41 -10.24
C VAL A 505 18.18 18.62 -11.75
N GLU A 506 17.77 17.62 -12.54
CA GLU A 506 17.70 17.69 -14.00
C GLU A 506 16.35 18.25 -14.47
N THR A 507 15.25 17.85 -13.83
CA THR A 507 13.88 18.19 -14.23
C THR A 507 13.23 19.27 -13.36
N GLY A 508 13.73 19.46 -12.13
CA GLY A 508 13.12 20.32 -11.12
C GLY A 508 11.85 19.74 -10.49
N GLU A 509 11.46 18.50 -10.83
CA GLU A 509 10.27 17.89 -10.25
C GLU A 509 10.47 17.45 -8.79
N PRO A 510 9.48 17.63 -7.91
CA PRO A 510 9.54 17.09 -6.56
C PRO A 510 9.64 15.56 -6.56
N LEU A 511 10.30 15.00 -5.55
CA LEU A 511 10.53 13.56 -5.40
C LEU A 511 9.62 12.96 -4.34
N SER A 512 9.26 11.68 -4.50
CA SER A 512 8.71 10.84 -3.45
C SER A 512 9.81 10.28 -2.55
N VAL A 513 9.44 9.68 -1.41
CA VAL A 513 10.39 8.92 -0.58
C VAL A 513 10.98 7.74 -1.35
N LEU A 514 10.22 7.10 -2.26
CA LEU A 514 10.74 6.02 -3.10
C LEU A 514 11.82 6.51 -4.07
N ASP A 515 11.61 7.66 -4.71
CA ASP A 515 12.61 8.24 -5.61
C ASP A 515 13.90 8.61 -4.86
N MET A 516 13.75 9.18 -3.66
CA MET A 516 14.87 9.49 -2.76
C MET A 516 15.61 8.22 -2.33
N HIS A 517 14.87 7.17 -1.98
CA HIS A 517 15.40 5.87 -1.58
C HIS A 517 16.27 5.25 -2.66
N GLN A 518 15.77 5.16 -3.89
CA GLN A 518 16.50 4.56 -5.02
C GLN A 518 17.82 5.30 -5.28
N ARG A 519 17.77 6.63 -5.33
CA ARG A 519 18.97 7.48 -5.53
C ARG A 519 19.98 7.37 -4.38
N LEU A 520 19.50 7.26 -3.14
CA LEU A 520 20.38 7.08 -1.99
C LEU A 520 21.11 5.73 -2.06
N LEU A 521 20.40 4.66 -2.45
CA LEU A 521 21.02 3.35 -2.65
C LEU A 521 22.00 3.34 -3.81
N ASP A 522 21.69 4.01 -4.92
CA ASP A 522 22.62 4.13 -6.05
C ASP A 522 23.91 4.87 -5.65
N LEU A 523 23.80 5.82 -4.72
CA LEU A 523 24.91 6.61 -4.22
C LEU A 523 25.78 5.88 -3.18
N LEU A 524 25.14 5.24 -2.20
CA LEU A 524 25.84 4.71 -1.01
C LEU A 524 25.94 3.19 -0.96
N TYR A 525 25.08 2.48 -1.69
CA TYR A 525 24.98 1.02 -1.69
C TYR A 525 24.86 0.44 -3.12
N PRO A 526 25.75 0.82 -4.07
CA PRO A 526 25.61 0.41 -5.47
C PRO A 526 25.77 -1.10 -5.67
N ASP A 527 26.66 -1.74 -4.90
CA ASP A 527 27.11 -3.11 -5.16
C ASP A 527 26.81 -4.09 -4.02
N ARG A 528 26.10 -3.64 -2.96
CA ARG A 528 25.80 -4.49 -1.80
C ARG A 528 24.50 -4.08 -1.10
N PRO A 529 23.85 -5.01 -0.40
CA PRO A 529 22.79 -4.65 0.52
C PRO A 529 23.31 -3.93 1.77
N ILE A 530 22.39 -3.21 2.41
CA ILE A 530 22.56 -2.65 3.75
C ILE A 530 22.69 -3.77 4.78
N ASP A 531 23.67 -3.66 5.67
CA ASP A 531 23.76 -4.42 6.91
C ASP A 531 23.17 -3.58 8.05
N TRP A 532 21.89 -3.79 8.37
CA TRP A 532 21.17 -3.02 9.39
C TRP A 532 21.84 -3.00 10.76
N MET A 533 22.69 -3.99 11.09
CA MET A 533 23.33 -4.09 12.40
C MET A 533 24.69 -3.40 12.47
N LYS A 534 25.26 -3.00 11.33
CA LYS A 534 26.64 -2.47 11.22
C LYS A 534 26.75 -1.15 10.46
N ASP A 535 25.93 -0.95 9.43
CA ASP A 535 25.96 0.28 8.67
C ASP A 535 25.39 1.44 9.49
N GLU A 536 25.94 2.63 9.29
CA GLU A 536 25.46 3.87 9.88
C GLU A 536 24.48 4.56 8.92
N PHE A 537 23.47 5.21 9.48
CA PHE A 537 22.41 5.86 8.71
C PHE A 537 22.24 7.33 9.12
N GLY A 538 21.72 8.14 8.19
CA GLY A 538 21.42 9.55 8.45
C GLY A 538 22.59 10.52 8.29
N ALA A 539 23.66 10.08 7.62
CA ALA A 539 24.72 10.96 7.15
C ALA A 539 25.21 10.53 5.77
N VAL A 540 25.44 11.52 4.91
CA VAL A 540 26.18 11.36 3.65
C VAL A 540 27.54 12.04 3.85
N PRO A 541 28.66 11.45 3.39
CA PRO A 541 29.97 12.10 3.48
C PRO A 541 29.97 13.50 2.84
N GLU A 542 30.64 14.47 3.47
CA GLU A 542 30.59 15.89 3.06
C GLU A 542 31.14 16.15 1.65
N ASP A 543 32.02 15.29 1.15
CA ASP A 543 32.64 15.37 -0.17
C ASP A 543 31.76 14.81 -1.31
N VAL A 544 30.62 14.20 -0.96
CA VAL A 544 29.70 13.59 -1.93
C VAL A 544 28.70 14.62 -2.43
N GLN A 545 28.68 14.82 -3.75
CA GLN A 545 27.66 15.62 -4.41
C GLN A 545 26.32 14.86 -4.43
N LEU A 546 25.29 15.47 -3.86
CA LEU A 546 23.95 14.88 -3.83
C LEU A 546 23.31 14.89 -5.23
N PRO A 547 22.63 13.81 -5.64
CA PRO A 547 21.89 13.72 -6.92
C PRO A 547 20.49 14.37 -6.84
N VAL A 548 20.29 15.26 -5.87
CA VAL A 548 19.00 15.89 -5.56
C VAL A 548 19.19 17.35 -5.15
N GLY A 549 18.17 18.16 -5.39
CA GLY A 549 18.09 19.54 -4.97
C GLY A 549 17.11 19.73 -3.80
N LEU A 550 17.25 20.84 -3.09
CA LEU A 550 16.41 21.18 -1.93
C LEU A 550 15.60 22.45 -2.21
N GLY A 551 14.28 22.34 -2.22
CA GLY A 551 13.36 23.46 -2.39
C GLY A 551 12.85 23.97 -1.04
N VAL A 552 13.01 25.26 -0.75
CA VAL A 552 12.64 25.88 0.53
C VAL A 552 11.75 27.10 0.26
N PRO A 553 10.43 27.05 0.54
CA PRO A 553 9.51 28.17 0.26
C PRO A 553 9.74 29.43 1.12
N GLY A 554 10.46 29.30 2.25
CA GLY A 554 10.70 30.37 3.22
C GLY A 554 12.18 30.50 3.66
N PRO A 555 12.48 31.24 4.75
CA PRO A 555 13.83 31.35 5.26
C PRO A 555 14.36 29.97 5.68
N ARG A 556 15.57 29.62 5.23
CA ARG A 556 16.20 28.31 5.45
C ARG A 556 16.37 28.03 6.95
N ARG A 557 15.79 26.92 7.42
CA ARG A 557 15.94 26.41 8.79
C ARG A 557 16.51 24.97 8.86
N ALA A 558 16.77 24.35 7.71
CA ALA A 558 17.01 22.92 7.57
C ALA A 558 18.14 22.37 8.48
N LEU A 559 17.73 21.55 9.45
CA LEU A 559 18.59 20.73 10.32
C LEU A 559 19.09 19.46 9.60
N HIS A 560 18.38 19.03 8.55
CA HIS A 560 18.68 17.88 7.70
C HIS A 560 18.12 18.12 6.28
N GLY A 561 18.60 17.36 5.30
CA GLY A 561 18.16 17.41 3.89
C GLY A 561 17.09 16.38 3.52
N GLY A 562 16.78 15.46 4.44
CA GLY A 562 15.75 14.41 4.26
C GLY A 562 16.21 13.24 3.38
N PHE A 563 16.98 13.53 2.32
CA PHE A 563 17.55 12.54 1.40
C PHE A 563 18.40 11.48 2.09
N GLU A 564 19.27 11.89 3.01
CA GLU A 564 20.17 11.03 3.77
C GLU A 564 19.45 10.06 4.73
N LEU A 565 18.15 10.29 4.98
CA LEU A 565 17.31 9.47 5.85
C LEU A 565 16.45 8.48 5.06
N ALA A 566 16.47 8.54 3.72
CA ALA A 566 15.61 7.74 2.85
C ALA A 566 16.07 6.27 2.66
N ALA A 567 17.00 5.75 3.47
CA ALA A 567 17.50 4.38 3.34
C ALA A 567 16.44 3.32 3.69
N PHE A 568 15.35 3.70 4.35
CA PHE A 568 14.27 2.81 4.71
C PHE A 568 12.95 3.57 4.72
N ALA A 569 11.84 2.89 4.43
CA ALA A 569 10.50 3.44 4.52
C ALA A 569 9.55 2.44 5.16
N ARG A 570 8.65 2.95 6.01
CA ARG A 570 7.49 2.20 6.53
C ARG A 570 6.28 3.13 6.63
N MET A 571 5.10 2.55 6.50
CA MET A 571 3.84 3.28 6.55
C MET A 571 2.79 2.50 7.33
N LEU A 572 1.78 3.21 7.83
CA LEU A 572 0.53 2.59 8.21
C LEU A 572 -0.38 2.66 6.98
N PRO A 573 -1.09 1.59 6.60
CA PRO A 573 -1.97 1.59 5.44
C PRO A 573 -3.29 2.34 5.74
N ARG A 574 -3.21 3.50 6.40
CA ARG A 574 -4.34 4.36 6.71
C ARG A 574 -3.93 5.78 7.03
N ASN A 575 -4.85 6.71 6.82
CA ASN A 575 -4.74 8.10 7.30
C ASN A 575 -6.03 8.61 8.01
N ASN A 576 -7.00 7.73 8.28
CA ASN A 576 -8.30 8.06 8.86
C ASN A 576 -8.31 8.23 10.39
N TRP A 577 -7.47 9.12 10.92
CA TRP A 577 -7.28 9.31 12.36
C TRP A 577 -8.48 9.95 13.07
N TYR A 578 -9.33 10.73 12.38
CA TYR A 578 -10.57 11.27 12.94
C TYR A 578 -11.67 10.22 13.03
N GLU A 579 -11.86 9.43 11.97
CA GLU A 579 -12.84 8.34 11.97
C GLU A 579 -12.43 7.21 12.91
N LYS A 580 -11.15 6.85 12.88
CA LYS A 580 -10.61 5.69 13.56
C LYS A 580 -9.30 6.07 14.27
N PRO A 581 -9.34 6.50 15.54
CA PRO A 581 -8.11 6.90 16.25
C PRO A 581 -7.16 5.73 16.52
N PHE A 582 -7.67 4.49 16.59
CA PHE A 582 -6.91 3.29 16.92
C PHE A 582 -6.99 2.21 15.81
N PRO A 583 -5.96 1.37 15.62
CA PRO A 583 -4.77 1.26 16.46
C PRO A 583 -3.80 2.43 16.26
N LEU A 584 -3.14 2.80 17.35
CA LEU A 584 -2.15 3.86 17.43
C LEU A 584 -0.88 3.29 18.07
N PRO A 585 0.29 3.36 17.41
CA PRO A 585 1.54 2.93 18.03
C PRO A 585 1.85 3.78 19.27
N LEU A 586 2.11 3.12 20.40
CA LEU A 586 2.32 3.79 21.69
C LEU A 586 3.50 4.76 21.63
N THR A 587 3.22 6.04 21.86
CA THR A 587 4.21 7.15 21.92
C THR A 587 5.29 7.06 20.84
N HIS A 588 4.86 6.72 19.63
CA HIS A 588 5.72 6.60 18.46
C HIS A 588 6.68 7.79 18.34
N GLY A 589 7.91 7.55 17.89
CA GLY A 589 8.94 8.58 17.74
C GLY A 589 9.68 8.89 19.05
N CYS A 590 9.08 8.62 20.22
CA CYS A 590 9.81 8.63 21.49
C CYS A 590 10.65 7.36 21.69
N THR A 591 10.38 6.32 20.91
CA THR A 591 11.03 4.99 20.97
C THR A 591 11.20 4.41 19.57
N TRP A 592 12.04 3.38 19.46
CA TRP A 592 12.39 2.76 18.18
C TRP A 592 11.32 1.81 17.67
N TRP A 593 10.25 2.38 17.08
CA TRP A 593 9.16 1.73 16.33
C TRP A 593 8.92 0.23 16.60
N PRO A 594 8.52 -0.18 17.83
CA PRO A 594 8.34 -1.59 18.12
C PRO A 594 7.02 -2.14 17.56
N TRP A 595 6.02 -1.30 17.28
CA TRP A 595 4.73 -1.77 16.78
C TRP A 595 4.86 -2.54 15.46
N ASP A 596 4.08 -3.61 15.27
CA ASP A 596 4.22 -4.55 14.14
C ASP A 596 3.11 -4.38 13.07
N GLY A 597 2.28 -3.34 13.20
CA GLY A 597 1.18 -3.08 12.26
C GLY A 597 1.57 -2.29 11.00
N TYR A 598 2.85 -1.92 10.83
CA TYR A 598 3.33 -1.20 9.64
C TYR A 598 3.39 -2.12 8.42
N ILE A 599 3.36 -1.52 7.23
CA ILE A 599 3.97 -2.11 6.03
C ILE A 599 5.37 -1.54 5.84
N ASN A 600 6.34 -2.39 5.57
CA ASN A 600 7.76 -2.04 5.47
C ASN A 600 8.28 -2.27 4.06
N TRP A 601 9.03 -1.32 3.51
CA TRP A 601 9.71 -1.51 2.24
C TRP A 601 10.85 -2.52 2.39
N TYR A 602 11.06 -3.34 1.35
CA TYR A 602 12.29 -4.10 1.16
C TYR A 602 12.61 -4.17 -0.33
N ASP A 603 13.87 -4.41 -0.66
CA ASP A 603 14.33 -4.77 -2.00
C ASP A 603 15.68 -5.51 -1.90
N ASP A 604 16.33 -5.75 -3.04
CA ASP A 604 17.61 -6.47 -3.10
C ASP A 604 18.74 -5.78 -2.32
N ARG A 605 18.65 -4.45 -2.11
CA ARG A 605 19.65 -3.66 -1.38
C ARG A 605 19.20 -3.31 0.03
N THR A 606 17.92 -3.42 0.33
CA THR A 606 17.34 -3.21 1.67
C THR A 606 16.63 -4.48 2.14
N PRO A 607 17.39 -5.46 2.64
CA PRO A 607 16.80 -6.73 3.05
C PRO A 607 15.75 -6.52 4.15
N PRO A 608 14.72 -7.38 4.26
CA PRO A 608 13.67 -7.23 5.26
C PRO A 608 14.23 -7.03 6.69
N LYS A 609 13.87 -5.91 7.32
CA LYS A 609 14.14 -5.66 8.74
C LYS A 609 13.48 -6.76 9.58
N ARG A 610 14.26 -7.47 10.41
CA ARG A 610 13.87 -8.74 11.07
C ARG A 610 12.83 -8.59 12.17
N GLN A 611 12.61 -7.37 12.64
CA GLN A 611 11.72 -7.06 13.73
C GLN A 611 10.27 -6.80 13.31
N TYR A 612 9.96 -6.87 12.01
CA TYR A 612 8.60 -6.67 11.49
C TYR A 612 8.05 -7.91 10.77
N SER A 613 6.72 -8.03 10.67
CA SER A 613 6.04 -9.14 10.02
C SER A 613 5.45 -8.82 8.65
N ARG A 614 5.43 -7.55 8.22
CA ARG A 614 4.82 -7.16 6.94
C ARG A 614 5.79 -6.37 6.09
N HIS A 615 6.08 -6.90 4.91
CA HIS A 615 7.02 -6.32 3.95
C HIS A 615 6.45 -6.35 2.54
N THR A 616 6.82 -5.36 1.73
CA THR A 616 6.54 -5.33 0.29
C THR A 616 7.71 -4.67 -0.45
N ASP A 617 7.99 -5.16 -1.65
CA ASP A 617 8.90 -4.58 -2.65
C ASP A 617 8.11 -4.03 -3.85
N ARG A 618 6.77 -3.97 -3.74
CA ARG A 618 5.89 -3.49 -4.80
C ARG A 618 5.56 -2.02 -4.58
N PRO A 619 5.98 -1.11 -5.49
CA PRO A 619 5.71 0.31 -5.35
C PRO A 619 4.23 0.62 -5.15
N GLN A 620 3.31 0.00 -5.90
CA GLN A 620 1.88 0.28 -5.81
C GLN A 620 1.25 -0.07 -4.45
N ASP A 621 1.86 -0.95 -3.66
CA ASP A 621 1.33 -1.29 -2.33
C ASP A 621 1.58 -0.16 -1.32
N MET A 622 2.66 0.61 -1.49
CA MET A 622 3.03 1.74 -0.64
C MET A 622 2.74 3.09 -1.31
N TRP A 623 2.92 3.24 -2.61
CA TRP A 623 2.70 4.45 -3.41
C TRP A 623 1.72 4.17 -4.56
N PRO A 624 0.44 3.89 -4.28
CA PRO A 624 -0.56 3.69 -5.33
C PRO A 624 -0.77 4.97 -6.13
N GLU A 625 -1.07 4.85 -7.43
CA GLU A 625 -1.49 6.00 -8.24
C GLU A 625 -2.90 6.44 -7.83
N LEU A 626 -3.06 7.71 -7.45
CA LEU A 626 -4.35 8.27 -7.04
C LEU A 626 -4.91 9.23 -8.09
N ASN A 627 -6.23 9.42 -8.14
CA ASN A 627 -6.90 10.48 -8.92
C ASN A 627 -6.63 10.46 -10.45
N ARG A 628 -5.94 9.44 -10.96
CA ARG A 628 -5.71 9.21 -12.40
C ARG A 628 -6.89 8.44 -12.99
N VAL A 629 -7.13 8.61 -14.28
CA VAL A 629 -8.20 7.89 -14.99
C VAL A 629 -7.62 7.03 -16.10
N HIS A 630 -7.86 5.72 -16.05
CA HIS A 630 -7.66 4.87 -17.22
C HIS A 630 -8.90 4.92 -18.12
N VAL A 631 -8.69 5.02 -19.44
CA VAL A 631 -9.74 5.06 -20.45
C VAL A 631 -9.65 3.81 -21.33
N ASP A 632 -10.69 2.99 -21.28
CA ASP A 632 -10.88 1.89 -22.21
C ASP A 632 -11.78 2.31 -23.37
N ALA A 633 -11.23 2.36 -24.58
CA ALA A 633 -11.99 2.71 -25.78
C ALA A 633 -12.38 1.46 -26.58
N THR A 634 -13.67 1.36 -26.88
CA THR A 634 -14.26 0.31 -27.70
C THR A 634 -14.88 0.89 -28.96
N SER A 635 -14.58 0.33 -30.13
CA SER A 635 -15.31 0.64 -31.37
C SER A 635 -16.45 -0.34 -31.59
N ALA A 636 -17.55 0.11 -32.19
CA ALA A 636 -18.69 -0.75 -32.52
C ALA A 636 -19.26 -0.37 -33.90
N TRP A 637 -20.53 -0.70 -34.16
CA TRP A 637 -21.21 -0.33 -35.41
C TRP A 637 -21.36 1.21 -35.50
N GLY A 638 -20.48 1.84 -36.28
CA GLY A 638 -20.45 3.28 -36.54
C GLY A 638 -19.02 3.80 -36.66
N THR A 639 -18.77 4.71 -37.61
CA THR A 639 -17.41 5.26 -37.90
C THR A 639 -17.21 6.69 -37.38
N ASP A 640 -18.15 7.14 -36.54
CA ASP A 640 -18.25 8.50 -36.01
C ASP A 640 -18.21 8.55 -34.47
N ARG A 641 -17.92 7.43 -33.80
CA ARG A 641 -17.93 7.38 -32.33
C ARG A 641 -17.08 6.27 -31.72
N LEU A 642 -16.68 6.48 -30.46
CA LEU A 642 -16.06 5.49 -29.59
C LEU A 642 -16.86 5.35 -28.29
N PHE A 643 -16.94 4.14 -27.76
CA PHE A 643 -17.56 3.84 -26.46
C PHE A 643 -16.45 3.72 -25.41
N LEU A 644 -16.47 4.63 -24.45
CA LEU A 644 -15.43 4.76 -23.43
C LEU A 644 -15.93 4.21 -22.09
N ARG A 645 -15.02 3.55 -21.38
CA ARG A 645 -15.15 3.25 -19.96
C ARG A 645 -14.01 3.91 -19.19
N PHE A 646 -14.32 4.42 -18.01
CA PHE A 646 -13.36 5.05 -17.12
C PHE A 646 -13.15 4.20 -15.86
N ASP A 647 -11.89 4.11 -15.44
CA ASP A 647 -11.47 3.46 -14.20
C ASP A 647 -10.53 4.38 -13.42
N THR A 648 -10.60 4.31 -12.09
CA THR A 648 -9.78 5.14 -11.21
C THR A 648 -9.62 4.54 -9.81
N TYR A 649 -8.46 4.76 -9.21
CA TYR A 649 -8.27 4.63 -7.77
C TYR A 649 -8.29 6.02 -7.14
N THR A 650 -9.47 6.52 -6.79
CA THR A 650 -9.67 7.86 -6.19
C THR A 650 -10.31 7.71 -4.81
N PRO A 651 -9.57 7.91 -3.72
CA PRO A 651 -10.17 8.00 -2.39
C PRO A 651 -11.23 9.10 -2.33
N ASN A 652 -12.38 8.78 -1.73
CA ASN A 652 -13.54 9.66 -1.72
C ASN A 652 -14.02 10.06 -3.13
N PHE A 653 -13.97 9.16 -4.12
CA PHE A 653 -14.45 9.41 -5.48
C PHE A 653 -15.86 10.03 -5.51
N SER A 654 -16.05 11.05 -6.35
CA SER A 654 -17.34 11.69 -6.60
C SER A 654 -17.86 11.41 -8.00
N HIS A 655 -17.10 11.79 -9.03
CA HIS A 655 -17.52 11.69 -10.43
C HIS A 655 -16.33 11.85 -11.39
N TYR A 656 -16.56 11.57 -12.67
CA TYR A 656 -15.63 11.89 -13.75
C TYR A 656 -16.02 13.21 -14.43
N GLU A 657 -15.02 13.92 -14.95
CA GLU A 657 -15.23 15.06 -15.83
C GLU A 657 -14.52 14.84 -17.17
N VAL A 658 -15.15 15.29 -18.25
CA VAL A 658 -14.59 15.28 -19.61
C VAL A 658 -14.51 16.68 -20.18
N ASN A 659 -13.43 16.98 -20.88
CA ASN A 659 -13.25 18.18 -21.70
C ASN A 659 -12.98 17.75 -23.14
N VAL A 660 -13.89 18.08 -24.04
CA VAL A 660 -13.83 17.70 -25.45
C VAL A 660 -13.50 18.94 -26.26
N ASP A 661 -12.42 18.91 -27.02
CA ASP A 661 -11.96 20.00 -27.90
C ASP A 661 -11.92 21.37 -27.20
N GLU A 662 -11.44 21.39 -25.95
CA GLU A 662 -11.27 22.60 -25.13
C GLU A 662 -12.60 23.37 -24.87
N GLN A 663 -13.75 22.69 -24.93
CA GLN A 663 -15.08 23.29 -24.73
C GLN A 663 -15.49 23.40 -23.26
N GLY A 664 -14.61 23.01 -22.33
CA GLY A 664 -14.82 23.06 -20.89
C GLY A 664 -15.25 21.73 -20.28
N TRP A 665 -14.98 21.60 -18.98
CA TRP A 665 -15.25 20.39 -18.20
C TRP A 665 -16.75 20.16 -17.99
N LYS A 666 -17.17 18.90 -18.19
CA LYS A 666 -18.54 18.44 -17.94
C LYS A 666 -18.52 17.13 -17.19
N THR A 667 -19.36 17.01 -16.16
CA THR A 667 -19.56 15.78 -15.41
C THR A 667 -20.10 14.65 -16.30
N THR A 668 -19.63 13.44 -16.07
CA THR A 668 -20.09 12.24 -16.76
C THR A 668 -20.02 10.98 -15.89
N ASP A 669 -20.72 9.94 -16.33
CA ASP A 669 -20.69 8.61 -15.72
C ASP A 669 -19.42 7.84 -16.13
N SER A 670 -19.18 6.68 -15.53
CA SER A 670 -18.05 5.79 -15.89
C SER A 670 -18.15 5.21 -17.30
N ARG A 671 -19.29 5.37 -17.98
CA ARG A 671 -19.54 4.94 -19.37
C ARG A 671 -19.94 6.13 -20.20
N TRP A 672 -19.21 6.40 -21.28
CA TRP A 672 -19.46 7.59 -22.09
C TRP A 672 -19.27 7.32 -23.58
N CYS A 673 -20.02 8.03 -24.44
CA CYS A 673 -19.91 7.91 -25.88
C CYS A 673 -19.22 9.14 -26.46
N TRP A 674 -18.00 8.97 -26.97
CA TRP A 674 -17.26 10.03 -27.64
C TRP A 674 -17.71 10.14 -29.09
N LEU A 675 -18.50 11.16 -29.41
CA LEU A 675 -18.84 11.50 -30.78
C LEU A 675 -17.67 12.23 -31.44
N LEU A 676 -17.27 11.75 -32.61
CA LEU A 676 -16.14 12.24 -33.37
C LEU A 676 -16.61 13.12 -34.52
N HIS A 677 -15.87 14.19 -34.77
CA HIS A 677 -16.03 15.01 -35.97
C HIS A 677 -14.84 14.85 -36.91
N PRO A 678 -14.99 15.17 -38.21
CA PRO A 678 -13.87 15.16 -39.15
C PRO A 678 -12.68 16.00 -38.67
N GLY A 679 -11.48 15.46 -38.82
CA GLY A 679 -10.24 16.08 -38.37
C GLY A 679 -9.84 15.71 -36.94
N LYS A 680 -9.16 16.62 -36.26
CA LYS A 680 -8.58 16.42 -34.93
C LYS A 680 -9.65 16.49 -33.85
N ASN A 681 -9.72 15.47 -32.99
CA ASN A 681 -10.57 15.40 -31.80
C ASN A 681 -9.64 15.22 -30.59
N VAL A 682 -9.87 15.98 -29.52
CA VAL A 682 -9.14 15.89 -28.25
C VAL A 682 -10.11 15.62 -27.12
N LEU A 683 -9.81 14.61 -26.33
CA LEU A 683 -10.49 14.27 -25.10
C LEU A 683 -9.52 14.38 -23.93
N GLU A 684 -9.92 15.12 -22.91
CA GLU A 684 -9.31 15.08 -21.59
C GLU A 684 -10.32 14.50 -20.59
N VAL A 685 -9.86 13.60 -19.72
CA VAL A 685 -10.69 12.96 -18.69
C VAL A 685 -10.00 13.03 -17.34
N ARG A 686 -10.72 13.41 -16.28
CA ARG A 686 -10.19 13.40 -14.91
C ARG A 686 -11.21 12.90 -13.90
N ALA A 687 -10.71 12.38 -12.78
CA ALA A 687 -11.53 12.05 -11.61
C ALA A 687 -11.62 13.27 -10.68
N VAL A 688 -12.75 13.42 -10.00
CA VAL A 688 -12.95 14.44 -8.97
C VAL A 688 -13.40 13.73 -7.69
N ASN A 689 -12.77 14.08 -6.57
CA ASN A 689 -13.19 13.55 -5.27
C ASN A 689 -14.28 14.42 -4.62
N LYS A 690 -14.89 13.93 -3.54
CA LYS A 690 -16.02 14.59 -2.86
C LYS A 690 -15.65 15.89 -2.14
N LEU A 691 -14.36 16.19 -1.98
CA LEU A 691 -13.87 17.48 -1.48
C LEU A 691 -13.55 18.47 -2.62
N GLY A 692 -13.65 18.04 -3.87
CA GLY A 692 -13.49 18.88 -5.07
C GLY A 692 -12.09 18.91 -5.66
N ALA A 693 -11.13 18.15 -5.11
CA ALA A 693 -9.81 18.00 -5.75
C ALA A 693 -9.97 17.23 -7.07
N ALA A 694 -9.37 17.76 -8.14
CA ALA A 694 -9.51 17.24 -9.49
C ALA A 694 -8.16 16.68 -9.96
N GLY A 695 -8.19 15.43 -10.41
CA GLY A 695 -7.00 14.68 -10.77
C GLY A 695 -6.28 15.17 -12.03
N LYS A 696 -5.04 14.72 -12.21
CA LYS A 696 -4.28 14.92 -13.46
C LYS A 696 -5.04 14.31 -14.64
N PRO A 697 -5.40 15.11 -15.68
CA PRO A 697 -6.16 14.59 -16.80
C PRO A 697 -5.40 13.54 -17.61
N THR A 698 -6.13 12.52 -18.03
CA THR A 698 -5.77 11.62 -19.13
C THR A 698 -6.09 12.31 -20.44
N VAL A 699 -5.16 12.32 -21.39
CA VAL A 699 -5.30 13.06 -22.66
C VAL A 699 -5.23 12.11 -23.85
N VAL A 700 -6.28 12.11 -24.67
CA VAL A 700 -6.36 11.32 -25.88
C VAL A 700 -6.63 12.25 -27.07
N CYS A 701 -5.77 12.19 -28.08
CA CYS A 701 -5.93 12.92 -29.33
C CYS A 701 -6.05 11.93 -30.48
N ILE A 702 -7.09 12.06 -31.29
CA ILE A 702 -7.32 11.23 -32.47
C ILE A 702 -7.68 12.09 -33.69
N ASN A 703 -7.43 11.56 -34.89
CA ASN A 703 -7.95 12.13 -36.14
C ASN A 703 -9.05 11.22 -36.70
N GLN A 704 -10.18 11.80 -37.10
CA GLN A 704 -11.21 11.11 -37.86
C GLN A 704 -11.15 11.58 -39.32
N ALA A 705 -10.88 10.65 -40.23
CA ALA A 705 -11.05 10.87 -41.66
C ALA A 705 -12.55 10.71 -41.99
N PRO A 706 -13.11 11.56 -42.87
CA PRO A 706 -14.45 11.34 -43.39
C PRO A 706 -14.56 9.91 -43.95
N PRO A 707 -15.66 9.19 -43.64
CA PRO A 707 -15.86 7.81 -44.08
C PRO A 707 -15.93 7.65 -45.61
#